data_AF-A0A366XCZ6-F1
#
_entry.id   AF-A0A366XCZ6-F1
#
_cell.length_a   1.000
_cell.length_b   1.000
_cell.length_c   1.000
_cell.angle_alpha   90.00
_cell.angle_beta   90.00
_cell.angle_gamma   90.00
#
_symmetry.space_group_name_H-M   'P 1'
#
loop_
_entity.id
_entity.type
_entity.pdbx_description
1 polymer ?
#
loop_
_entity_poly.entity_id
_entity_poly.type
_entity_poly.pdbx_seq_one_letter_code
_entity_poly.pdbx_strand_id
1 'polypeptide(L)'
;MLKSLSTFPIRGIQGAGLLASATAIAFIAVMIFVVAGSLRQEIDDQATATADTTQWSLAQTEVDLRRLQFAVLEAMNDEGIALKELRNRFDIFYSRVVTIAYGQQFAGLRREANAQNALKSLTDFLDTFSPVFDGDEEQIRKRLPEIDKELHKIAQDARRFSLAGVREFAEGADTHRASVGTLLSRIAFLTLALVIIIFVVVLFLLKLVQRSVRAESAAAESRNHIQEVISTSIDGILTINTDGHILDYNGAAERIFGYTRQEAIGQLMSKLVIPEHLQNAHEAGMARFRETGEHHVVGKGLLLLEAKRKDGSVFPVELSISSATANGKAIFVSYLRDISSRVEVEKELIETRDKAVAGEKAKADLIAVMSHEMRTPLNGLIGTMELLGGTGLNTTQSKYLSGMETSANLLLHHVNGVLSMSQADSGFMQIENAELEPSAFLEELVESQRPAFKANSNTIIYDVDHAPDRIWVDRVKLLQVVLNLVANANKFTKNGAISVDCDQLSDGETVEFRVTDTGIGIASEHYDTIFEDFRTLDTSYGRMAEGSGLGLGISRRIVTAMGGTIGLESELGVGSIFWIRLPIGQRNLFEEDKRSKRADEIKASQERFAVTPVRILVVEDNEINRLVAIDMLEQAGHSPDVAQDGVEGVRMTNENAYDLILMDISMPELDGVEATGIIRNGSGPNCTTPILALTAHALPQDKDRFRNAGISETVVKPLTAEVLLRAIETHAGVGKGVEARSDRGIESVLEAIKARKGPEAARDLVIEFITSMDQVTSTLSNSTKMQTDRVALATLAHKCAGSASVLGCDAVSRLLGQLEDELQSGSSNLRQLEQMLSVAWKDEKNRLESRLGSS
;
A
#
# COMPACT_ATOMS: atom_id res chain seq x y z
N MET A 1 -22.62 -6.05 43.67
CA MET A 1 -21.72 -7.06 44.27
C MET A 1 -20.43 -6.40 44.82
N LEU A 2 -20.55 -5.28 45.55
CA LEU A 2 -19.41 -4.46 46.02
C LEU A 2 -19.57 -4.01 47.49
N LYS A 3 -20.28 -4.82 48.30
CA LYS A 3 -20.58 -4.52 49.71
C LYS A 3 -19.78 -5.39 50.71
N SER A 4 -18.56 -5.81 50.34
CA SER A 4 -17.78 -6.81 51.10
C SER A 4 -16.32 -6.42 51.41
N LEU A 5 -15.90 -5.16 51.25
CA LEU A 5 -14.47 -4.81 51.39
C LEU A 5 -14.11 -3.74 52.45
N SER A 6 -15.07 -3.26 53.27
CA SER A 6 -14.78 -2.21 54.26
C SER A 6 -14.57 -2.69 55.71
N THR A 7 -14.31 -3.98 55.94
CA THR A 7 -14.05 -4.52 57.28
C THR A 7 -12.78 -5.38 57.35
N PHE A 8 -11.67 -4.87 56.81
CA PHE A 8 -10.35 -5.39 57.17
C PHE A 8 -9.81 -4.66 58.41
N PRO A 9 -9.42 -5.37 59.50
CA PRO A 9 -9.07 -4.74 60.75
C PRO A 9 -7.65 -4.15 60.65
N ILE A 10 -7.54 -2.88 60.31
CA ILE A 10 -6.29 -2.10 60.40
C ILE A 10 -5.71 -2.12 61.83
N ARG A 11 -6.54 -2.39 62.84
CA ARG A 11 -6.12 -2.61 64.24
C ARG A 11 -5.23 -3.86 64.44
N GLY A 12 -5.34 -4.89 63.60
CA GLY A 12 -4.55 -6.12 63.75
C GLY A 12 -3.07 -5.94 63.38
N ILE A 13 -2.78 -5.07 62.41
CA ILE A 13 -1.42 -4.87 61.88
C ILE A 13 -0.58 -3.98 62.81
N GLN A 14 -1.18 -2.96 63.43
CA GLN A 14 -0.51 -2.14 64.43
C GLN A 14 -0.18 -2.92 65.71
N GLY A 15 -1.09 -3.81 66.14
CA GLY A 15 -0.86 -4.68 67.29
C GLY A 15 0.29 -5.68 67.06
N ALA A 16 0.37 -6.28 65.87
CA ALA A 16 1.44 -7.22 65.53
C ALA A 16 2.83 -6.57 65.44
N GLY A 17 2.92 -5.33 64.92
CA GLY A 17 4.18 -4.59 64.82
C GLY A 17 4.75 -4.16 66.18
N LEU A 18 3.88 -3.76 67.11
CA LEU A 18 4.27 -3.43 68.48
C LEU A 18 4.77 -4.65 69.25
N LEU A 19 4.09 -5.79 69.09
CA LEU A 19 4.49 -7.06 69.73
C LEU A 19 5.87 -7.53 69.24
N ALA A 20 6.13 -7.46 67.93
CA ALA A 20 7.39 -7.86 67.33
C ALA A 20 8.57 -6.98 67.79
N SER A 21 8.33 -5.67 67.92
CA SER A 21 9.34 -4.71 68.39
C SER A 21 9.70 -4.95 69.86
N ALA A 22 8.70 -5.22 70.71
CA ALA A 22 8.90 -5.53 72.12
C ALA A 22 9.70 -6.83 72.31
N THR A 23 9.41 -7.88 71.53
CA THR A 23 10.18 -9.13 71.57
C THR A 23 11.63 -8.97 71.13
N ALA A 24 11.91 -8.14 70.13
CA ALA A 24 13.27 -7.88 69.67
C ALA A 24 14.12 -7.14 70.72
N ILE A 25 13.54 -6.14 71.39
CA ILE A 25 14.21 -5.40 72.46
C ILE A 25 14.55 -6.32 73.64
N ALA A 26 13.62 -7.19 74.05
CA ALA A 26 13.85 -8.15 75.12
C ALA A 26 15.01 -9.11 74.80
N PHE A 27 15.10 -9.58 73.55
CA PHE A 27 16.18 -10.48 73.11
C PHE A 27 17.55 -9.80 73.12
N ILE A 28 17.62 -8.54 72.68
CA ILE A 28 18.86 -7.74 72.70
C ILE A 28 19.37 -7.55 74.14
N ALA A 29 18.49 -7.25 75.09
CA ALA A 29 18.86 -7.05 76.49
C ALA A 29 19.48 -8.31 77.12
N VAL A 30 18.90 -9.49 76.84
CA VAL A 30 19.44 -10.78 77.31
C VAL A 30 20.84 -11.04 76.75
N MET A 31 21.06 -10.74 75.46
CA MET A 31 22.34 -11.00 74.81
C MET A 31 23.46 -10.10 75.37
N ILE A 32 23.18 -8.82 75.61
CA ILE A 32 24.13 -7.88 76.22
C ILE A 32 24.55 -8.37 77.62
N PHE A 33 23.59 -8.86 78.41
CA PHE A 33 23.85 -9.38 79.74
C PHE A 33 24.81 -10.59 79.72
N VAL A 34 24.62 -11.51 78.77
CA VAL A 34 25.50 -12.69 78.59
C VAL A 34 26.92 -12.27 78.22
N VAL A 35 27.08 -11.32 77.27
CA VAL A 35 28.40 -10.84 76.84
C VAL A 35 29.14 -10.16 78.01
N ALA A 36 28.45 -9.28 78.75
CA ALA A 36 29.04 -8.58 79.90
C ALA A 36 29.51 -9.53 81.00
N GLY A 37 28.76 -10.62 81.26
CA GLY A 37 29.16 -11.65 82.20
C GLY A 37 30.45 -12.37 81.77
N SER A 38 30.53 -12.77 80.50
CA SER A 38 31.71 -13.49 79.97
C SER A 38 32.99 -12.65 79.97
N LEU A 39 32.90 -11.36 79.63
CA LEU A 39 34.06 -10.46 79.57
C LEU A 39 34.67 -10.25 80.97
N ARG A 40 33.84 -10.16 82.00
CA ARG A 40 34.30 -9.89 83.36
C ARG A 40 35.10 -11.05 83.94
N GLN A 41 34.70 -12.28 83.66
CA GLN A 41 35.36 -13.47 84.19
C GLN A 41 36.76 -13.68 83.60
N GLU A 42 36.96 -13.31 82.34
CA GLU A 42 38.22 -13.57 81.63
C GLU A 42 39.31 -12.51 81.90
N ILE A 43 38.93 -11.28 82.27
CA ILE A 43 39.88 -10.22 82.64
C ILE A 43 40.63 -10.59 83.94
N ASP A 44 39.94 -11.26 84.88
CA ASP A 44 40.55 -11.70 86.14
C ASP A 44 41.61 -12.81 85.91
N ASP A 45 41.51 -13.59 84.84
CA ASP A 45 42.42 -14.71 84.54
C ASP A 45 43.72 -14.30 83.81
N GLN A 46 43.81 -13.11 83.22
CA GLN A 46 44.93 -12.73 82.32
C GLN A 46 46.02 -11.82 82.91
N ALA A 47 45.97 -11.46 84.19
CA ALA A 47 46.91 -10.51 84.79
C ALA A 47 48.28 -11.13 85.18
N THR A 48 49.12 -11.59 84.23
CA THR A 48 50.56 -11.90 84.49
C THR A 48 51.48 -11.66 83.28
N ALA A 49 52.29 -10.59 83.30
CA ALA A 49 53.19 -10.15 82.21
C ALA A 49 54.67 -10.55 82.42
N THR A 50 55.02 -11.84 82.35
CA THR A 50 56.38 -12.35 82.67
C THR A 50 57.10 -13.10 81.52
N ALA A 51 56.51 -13.17 80.32
CA ALA A 51 57.03 -14.03 79.24
C ALA A 51 58.17 -13.44 78.36
N ASP A 52 58.24 -12.11 78.19
CA ASP A 52 59.15 -11.53 77.19
C ASP A 52 60.63 -11.48 77.66
N THR A 53 60.88 -11.37 78.96
CA THR A 53 62.24 -11.18 79.50
C THR A 53 63.06 -12.49 79.49
N THR A 54 62.40 -13.63 79.54
CA THR A 54 63.02 -14.96 79.50
C THR A 54 63.51 -15.32 78.11
N GLN A 55 62.73 -15.05 77.06
CA GLN A 55 63.07 -15.41 75.68
C GLN A 55 64.34 -14.70 75.19
N TRP A 56 64.50 -13.42 75.52
CA TRP A 56 65.69 -12.65 75.15
C TRP A 56 66.97 -13.20 75.76
N SER A 57 66.92 -13.61 77.03
CA SER A 57 68.09 -14.14 77.75
C SER A 57 68.60 -15.46 77.15
N LEU A 58 67.69 -16.30 76.66
CA LEU A 58 68.00 -17.60 76.03
C LEU A 58 68.65 -17.47 74.65
N ALA A 59 68.14 -16.57 73.80
CA ALA A 59 68.72 -16.32 72.48
C ALA A 59 70.10 -15.68 72.55
N GLN A 60 70.31 -14.80 73.54
CA GLN A 60 71.58 -14.09 73.69
C GLN A 60 72.75 -15.01 74.10
N THR A 61 72.46 -16.15 74.73
CA THR A 61 73.50 -17.09 75.19
C THR A 61 74.33 -17.66 74.04
N GLU A 62 73.71 -17.98 72.90
CA GLU A 62 74.46 -18.46 71.72
C GLU A 62 75.32 -17.35 71.10
N VAL A 63 74.79 -16.12 71.03
CA VAL A 63 75.52 -14.97 70.48
C VAL A 63 76.75 -14.66 71.33
N ASP A 64 76.59 -14.66 72.65
CA ASP A 64 77.69 -14.39 73.58
C ASP A 64 78.78 -15.49 73.44
N LEU A 65 78.40 -16.76 73.22
CA LEU A 65 79.35 -17.85 72.93
C LEU A 65 80.08 -17.68 71.58
N ARG A 66 79.39 -17.25 70.52
CA ARG A 66 80.02 -17.02 69.20
C ARG A 66 80.98 -15.83 69.22
N ARG A 67 80.64 -14.78 69.95
CA ARG A 67 81.53 -13.63 70.16
C ARG A 67 82.77 -14.06 70.93
N LEU A 68 82.62 -14.94 71.92
CA LEU A 68 83.74 -15.54 72.63
C LEU A 68 84.63 -16.37 71.68
N GLN A 69 84.06 -17.20 70.81
CA GLN A 69 84.82 -17.95 69.79
C GLN A 69 85.59 -17.05 68.83
N PHE A 70 84.96 -16.00 68.32
CA PHE A 70 85.63 -15.09 67.40
C PHE A 70 86.78 -14.35 68.09
N ALA A 71 86.58 -13.91 69.33
CA ALA A 71 87.64 -13.30 70.13
C ALA A 71 88.82 -14.27 70.37
N VAL A 72 88.56 -15.58 70.49
CA VAL A 72 89.63 -16.59 70.56
C VAL A 72 90.41 -16.66 69.25
N LEU A 73 89.73 -16.70 68.11
CA LEU A 73 90.38 -16.77 66.79
C LEU A 73 91.20 -15.51 66.47
N GLU A 74 90.70 -14.33 66.81
CA GLU A 74 91.48 -13.08 66.69
C GLU A 74 92.72 -13.14 67.59
N ALA A 75 92.56 -13.59 68.84
CA ALA A 75 93.69 -13.73 69.77
C ALA A 75 94.74 -14.77 69.33
N MET A 76 94.38 -15.69 68.42
CA MET A 76 95.32 -16.65 67.84
C MET A 76 96.16 -16.06 66.69
N ASN A 77 95.71 -14.98 66.03
CA ASN A 77 96.36 -14.44 64.83
C ASN A 77 97.12 -13.11 65.05
N ASP A 78 96.92 -12.43 66.18
CA ASP A 78 97.62 -11.17 66.49
C ASP A 78 97.92 -10.99 68.00
N GLU A 79 99.01 -10.30 68.34
CA GLU A 79 99.77 -10.59 69.56
C GLU A 79 99.50 -9.73 70.82
N GLY A 80 98.39 -8.97 70.96
CA GLY A 80 98.19 -8.27 72.26
C GLY A 80 96.81 -7.72 72.60
N ILE A 81 96.21 -6.91 71.73
CA ILE A 81 94.96 -6.19 72.09
C ILE A 81 93.77 -7.18 72.21
N ALA A 82 93.82 -8.29 71.50
CA ALA A 82 92.76 -9.30 71.46
C ALA A 82 92.56 -10.08 72.77
N LEU A 83 93.59 -10.24 73.63
CA LEU A 83 93.48 -11.04 74.86
C LEU A 83 92.62 -10.39 75.95
N LYS A 84 92.68 -9.04 76.06
CA LYS A 84 91.85 -8.30 77.03
C LYS A 84 90.37 -8.36 76.66
N GLU A 85 90.07 -8.19 75.37
CA GLU A 85 88.71 -8.33 74.87
C GLU A 85 88.20 -9.76 75.03
N LEU A 86 89.07 -10.76 74.79
CA LEU A 86 88.73 -12.16 75.01
C LEU A 86 88.30 -12.47 76.45
N ARG A 87 89.00 -11.94 77.47
CA ARG A 87 88.58 -12.10 78.88
C ARG A 87 87.20 -11.48 79.14
N ASN A 88 86.98 -10.25 78.67
CA ASN A 88 85.68 -9.58 78.84
C ASN A 88 84.53 -10.38 78.19
N ARG A 89 84.77 -10.99 77.02
CA ARG A 89 83.79 -11.87 76.37
C ARG A 89 83.52 -13.14 77.17
N PHE A 90 84.54 -13.69 77.82
CA PHE A 90 84.36 -14.85 78.69
C PHE A 90 83.50 -14.50 79.91
N ASP A 91 83.73 -13.36 80.56
CA ASP A 91 82.97 -12.91 81.74
C ASP A 91 81.48 -12.67 81.45
N ILE A 92 81.16 -12.04 80.31
CA ILE A 92 79.78 -11.81 79.88
C ILE A 92 79.07 -13.15 79.66
N PHE A 93 79.75 -14.09 78.99
CA PHE A 93 79.20 -15.40 78.74
C PHE A 93 78.98 -16.19 80.04
N TYR A 94 79.92 -16.10 80.99
CA TYR A 94 79.80 -16.72 82.30
C TYR A 94 78.54 -16.25 83.06
N SER A 95 78.37 -14.94 83.21
CA SER A 95 77.23 -14.35 83.95
C SER A 95 75.87 -14.74 83.35
N ARG A 96 75.78 -14.83 82.01
CA ARG A 96 74.58 -15.24 81.29
C ARG A 96 74.19 -16.68 81.63
N VAL A 97 75.14 -17.60 81.53
CA VAL A 97 74.90 -19.03 81.78
C VAL A 97 74.46 -19.26 83.22
N VAL A 98 75.08 -18.59 84.20
CA VAL A 98 74.70 -18.67 85.62
C VAL A 98 73.27 -18.17 85.87
N THR A 99 72.86 -17.03 85.28
CA THR A 99 71.50 -16.49 85.44
C THR A 99 70.43 -17.48 84.99
N ILE A 100 70.70 -18.18 83.90
CA ILE A 100 69.77 -19.16 83.35
C ILE A 100 69.76 -20.44 84.20
N ALA A 101 70.93 -20.87 84.68
CA ALA A 101 71.04 -22.06 85.49
C ALA A 101 70.24 -21.98 86.80
N TYR A 102 70.14 -20.79 87.41
CA TYR A 102 69.54 -20.64 88.74
C TYR A 102 68.22 -19.85 88.80
N GLY A 103 67.77 -19.14 87.74
CA GLY A 103 66.54 -18.30 87.79
C GLY A 103 65.20 -19.07 87.82
N GLN A 104 64.21 -18.61 88.61
CA GLN A 104 62.86 -19.23 88.77
C GLN A 104 62.07 -19.27 87.45
N GLN A 105 62.14 -18.20 86.66
CA GLN A 105 61.48 -18.10 85.36
C GLN A 105 61.96 -19.12 84.32
N PHE A 106 63.13 -19.74 84.54
CA PHE A 106 63.67 -20.82 83.71
C PHE A 106 63.41 -22.22 84.30
N ALA A 107 62.54 -22.32 85.32
CA ALA A 107 62.25 -23.61 85.97
C ALA A 107 61.54 -24.60 85.05
N GLY A 108 60.70 -24.15 84.12
CA GLY A 108 60.08 -25.00 83.08
C GLY A 108 61.14 -25.66 82.22
N LEU A 109 62.04 -24.85 81.66
CA LEU A 109 63.12 -25.31 80.78
C LEU A 109 64.10 -26.27 81.43
N ARG A 110 64.39 -26.10 82.73
CA ARG A 110 65.26 -27.04 83.46
C ARG A 110 64.63 -28.42 83.68
N ARG A 111 63.32 -28.59 83.47
CA ARG A 111 62.67 -29.91 83.54
C ARG A 111 62.90 -30.73 82.28
N GLU A 112 63.30 -30.10 81.16
CA GLU A 112 63.57 -30.83 79.92
C GLU A 112 64.97 -31.47 79.97
N ALA A 113 65.02 -32.80 79.84
CA ALA A 113 66.26 -33.58 80.01
C ALA A 113 67.41 -33.13 79.08
N ASN A 114 67.09 -32.76 77.84
CA ASN A 114 68.09 -32.31 76.87
C ASN A 114 68.63 -30.92 77.19
N ALA A 115 67.76 -29.99 77.62
CA ALA A 115 68.16 -28.65 78.03
C ALA A 115 69.03 -28.72 79.30
N GLN A 116 68.66 -29.59 80.25
CA GLN A 116 69.44 -29.82 81.46
C GLN A 116 70.87 -30.32 81.15
N ASN A 117 71.01 -31.28 80.24
CA ASN A 117 72.33 -31.80 79.85
C ASN A 117 73.19 -30.75 79.14
N ALA A 118 72.60 -29.98 78.23
CA ALA A 118 73.31 -28.95 77.50
C ALA A 118 73.76 -27.79 78.40
N LEU A 119 72.90 -27.36 79.32
CA LEU A 119 73.24 -26.35 80.32
C LEU A 119 74.39 -26.82 81.21
N LYS A 120 74.40 -28.11 81.58
CA LYS A 120 75.50 -28.71 82.33
C LYS A 120 76.84 -28.68 81.57
N SER A 121 76.85 -29.01 80.29
CA SER A 121 78.08 -28.95 79.48
C SER A 121 78.62 -27.52 79.34
N LEU A 122 77.74 -26.51 79.28
CA LEU A 122 78.18 -25.11 79.30
C LEU A 122 78.80 -24.71 80.63
N THR A 123 78.18 -25.09 81.76
CA THR A 123 78.74 -24.81 83.08
C THR A 123 80.07 -25.55 83.29
N ASP A 124 80.18 -26.81 82.85
CA ASP A 124 81.42 -27.61 82.98
C ASP A 124 82.59 -26.99 82.18
N PHE A 125 82.32 -26.41 81.00
CA PHE A 125 83.32 -25.68 80.22
C PHE A 125 83.79 -24.41 80.93
N LEU A 126 82.84 -23.62 81.44
CA LEU A 126 83.15 -22.40 82.18
C LEU A 126 84.03 -22.71 83.39
N ASP A 127 83.69 -23.76 84.14
CA ASP A 127 84.45 -24.19 85.30
C ASP A 127 85.88 -24.67 84.94
N THR A 128 86.05 -25.30 83.76
CA THR A 128 87.35 -25.84 83.31
C THR A 128 88.32 -24.75 82.85
N PHE A 129 87.84 -23.72 82.16
CA PHE A 129 88.71 -22.70 81.54
C PHE A 129 88.72 -21.36 82.27
N SER A 130 87.82 -21.11 83.23
CA SER A 130 87.89 -19.91 84.08
C SER A 130 89.29 -19.73 84.70
N PRO A 131 89.93 -20.76 85.31
CA PRO A 131 91.28 -20.59 85.89
C PRO A 131 92.35 -20.22 84.86
N VAL A 132 92.14 -20.60 83.60
CA VAL A 132 93.06 -20.27 82.50
C VAL A 132 92.91 -18.80 82.11
N PHE A 133 91.66 -18.32 81.98
CA PHE A 133 91.37 -16.93 81.66
C PHE A 133 91.73 -15.95 82.78
N ASP A 134 91.77 -16.43 84.02
CA ASP A 134 92.24 -15.68 85.18
C ASP A 134 93.77 -15.67 85.31
N GLY A 135 94.48 -16.59 84.67
CA GLY A 135 95.94 -16.74 84.72
C GLY A 135 96.72 -15.72 83.87
N ASP A 136 98.04 -15.89 83.75
CA ASP A 136 98.90 -14.96 83.00
C ASP A 136 98.71 -15.10 81.48
N GLU A 137 98.94 -14.00 80.73
CA GLU A 137 98.64 -13.91 79.29
C GLU A 137 99.31 -15.00 78.44
N GLU A 138 100.51 -15.43 78.81
CA GLU A 138 101.22 -16.50 78.12
C GLU A 138 100.53 -17.88 78.31
N GLN A 139 99.88 -18.10 79.46
CA GLN A 139 99.15 -19.34 79.76
C GLN A 139 97.86 -19.44 78.95
N ILE A 140 97.13 -18.33 78.83
CA ILE A 140 95.97 -18.25 77.93
C ILE A 140 96.44 -18.57 76.52
N ARG A 141 97.51 -17.91 76.05
CA ARG A 141 98.01 -18.05 74.68
C ARG A 141 98.36 -19.49 74.32
N LYS A 142 99.09 -20.20 75.20
CA LYS A 142 99.44 -21.61 74.96
C LYS A 142 98.22 -22.52 74.87
N ARG A 143 97.13 -22.18 75.56
CA ARG A 143 95.90 -22.97 75.59
C ARG A 143 94.80 -22.46 74.67
N LEU A 144 94.99 -21.35 73.95
CA LEU A 144 94.03 -20.86 72.95
C LEU A 144 93.60 -21.96 71.95
N PRO A 145 94.49 -22.82 71.42
CA PRO A 145 94.08 -23.90 70.53
C PRO A 145 93.17 -24.94 71.21
N GLU A 146 93.35 -25.17 72.52
CA GLU A 146 92.53 -26.09 73.31
C GLU A 146 91.18 -25.48 73.65
N ILE A 147 91.16 -24.20 74.05
CA ILE A 147 89.94 -23.44 74.32
C ILE A 147 89.09 -23.36 73.06
N ASP A 148 89.70 -23.03 71.92
CA ASP A 148 89.00 -23.00 70.63
C ASP A 148 88.34 -24.36 70.34
N LYS A 149 89.08 -25.46 70.53
CA LYS A 149 88.57 -26.81 70.31
C LYS A 149 87.39 -27.17 71.23
N GLU A 150 87.45 -26.82 72.52
CA GLU A 150 86.36 -27.11 73.45
C GLU A 150 85.16 -26.17 73.25
N LEU A 151 85.38 -24.90 72.93
CA LEU A 151 84.32 -23.98 72.51
C LEU A 151 83.59 -24.50 71.28
N HIS A 152 84.31 -25.07 70.31
CA HIS A 152 83.71 -25.70 69.14
C HIS A 152 82.79 -26.87 69.51
N LYS A 153 83.11 -27.63 70.57
CA LYS A 153 82.25 -28.72 71.06
C LYS A 153 81.01 -28.19 71.75
N ILE A 154 81.17 -27.31 72.74
CA ILE A 154 80.03 -26.82 73.53
C ILE A 154 79.11 -25.87 72.75
N ALA A 155 79.57 -25.31 71.64
CA ALA A 155 78.71 -24.52 70.74
C ALA A 155 77.49 -25.28 70.24
N GLN A 156 77.60 -26.61 70.05
CA GLN A 156 76.44 -27.41 69.68
C GLN A 156 75.43 -27.53 70.82
N ASP A 157 75.90 -27.63 72.06
CA ASP A 157 75.04 -27.76 73.23
C ASP A 157 74.38 -26.43 73.60
N ALA A 158 75.10 -25.31 73.54
CA ALA A 158 74.51 -23.97 73.71
C ALA A 158 73.37 -23.71 72.72
N ARG A 159 73.57 -24.13 71.47
CA ARG A 159 72.54 -24.05 70.44
C ARG A 159 71.36 -24.96 70.76
N ARG A 160 71.58 -26.21 71.17
CA ARG A 160 70.51 -27.14 71.59
C ARG A 160 69.70 -26.59 72.75
N PHE A 161 70.35 -25.99 73.74
CA PHE A 161 69.71 -25.38 74.89
C PHE A 161 68.84 -24.18 74.50
N SER A 162 69.39 -23.26 73.69
CA SER A 162 68.63 -22.11 73.19
C SER A 162 67.42 -22.56 72.37
N LEU A 163 67.57 -23.59 71.52
CA LEU A 163 66.48 -24.17 70.73
C LEU A 163 65.38 -24.81 71.59
N ALA A 164 65.74 -25.53 72.66
CA ALA A 164 64.78 -26.11 73.61
C ALA A 164 63.97 -25.01 74.31
N GLY A 165 64.63 -23.95 74.78
CA GLY A 165 63.97 -22.81 75.39
C GLY A 165 63.00 -22.11 74.45
N VAL A 166 63.44 -21.84 73.21
CA VAL A 166 62.59 -21.25 72.19
C VAL A 166 61.36 -22.12 71.91
N ARG A 167 61.48 -23.45 71.95
CA ARG A 167 60.36 -24.37 71.72
C ARG A 167 59.31 -24.33 72.82
N GLU A 168 59.70 -24.40 74.10
CA GLU A 168 58.73 -24.38 75.22
C GLU A 168 57.94 -23.06 75.26
N PHE A 169 58.61 -21.93 74.98
CA PHE A 169 57.92 -20.64 74.84
C PHE A 169 57.01 -20.58 73.61
N ALA A 170 57.44 -21.15 72.48
CA ALA A 170 56.59 -21.22 71.30
C ALA A 170 55.29 -21.99 71.61
N GLU A 171 55.39 -23.14 72.29
CA GLU A 171 54.22 -23.94 72.69
C GLU A 171 53.33 -23.18 73.70
N GLY A 172 53.91 -22.53 74.70
CA GLY A 172 53.17 -21.69 75.65
C GLY A 172 52.46 -20.49 75.00
N ALA A 173 53.17 -19.75 74.14
CA ALA A 173 52.61 -18.63 73.39
C ALA A 173 51.53 -19.08 72.40
N ASP A 174 51.65 -20.25 71.79
CA ASP A 174 50.64 -20.81 70.88
C ASP A 174 49.35 -21.17 71.61
N THR A 175 49.43 -21.76 72.80
CA THR A 175 48.23 -22.05 73.63
C THR A 175 47.54 -20.77 74.09
N HIS A 176 48.30 -19.76 74.50
CA HIS A 176 47.75 -18.45 74.89
C HIS A 176 47.13 -17.72 73.68
N ARG A 177 47.79 -17.72 72.52
CA ARG A 177 47.23 -17.16 71.28
C ARG A 177 45.95 -17.89 70.87
N ALA A 178 45.88 -19.21 71.05
CA ALA A 178 44.69 -19.99 70.75
C ALA A 178 43.50 -19.63 71.67
N SER A 179 43.71 -19.51 72.98
CA SER A 179 42.64 -19.15 73.91
C SER A 179 42.11 -17.74 73.64
N VAL A 180 43.00 -16.75 73.50
CA VAL A 180 42.64 -15.37 73.12
C VAL A 180 41.90 -15.35 71.79
N GLY A 181 42.37 -16.12 70.80
CA GLY A 181 41.70 -16.27 69.51
C GLY A 181 40.27 -16.82 69.64
N THR A 182 40.05 -17.84 70.46
CA THR A 182 38.71 -18.39 70.68
C THR A 182 37.77 -17.38 71.36
N LEU A 183 38.26 -16.62 72.33
CA LEU A 183 37.48 -15.58 73.02
C LEU A 183 37.10 -14.44 72.07
N LEU A 184 38.08 -13.91 71.34
CA LEU A 184 37.85 -12.89 70.32
C LEU A 184 36.85 -13.38 69.27
N SER A 185 36.94 -14.64 68.84
CA SER A 185 35.99 -15.22 67.88
C SER A 185 34.57 -15.34 68.42
N ARG A 186 34.39 -15.71 69.70
CA ARG A 186 33.06 -15.79 70.34
C ARG A 186 32.44 -14.41 70.50
N ILE A 187 33.22 -13.43 70.99
CA ILE A 187 32.76 -12.05 71.11
C ILE A 187 32.44 -11.48 69.72
N ALA A 188 33.27 -11.73 68.71
CA ALA A 188 33.02 -11.32 67.34
C ALA A 188 31.71 -11.93 66.80
N PHE A 189 31.45 -13.22 67.06
CA PHE A 189 30.21 -13.86 66.62
C PHE A 189 28.97 -13.28 67.31
N LEU A 190 29.03 -13.07 68.63
CA LEU A 190 27.93 -12.50 69.40
C LEU A 190 27.65 -11.03 69.01
N THR A 191 28.71 -10.23 68.83
CA THR A 191 28.56 -8.83 68.38
C THR A 191 28.04 -8.77 66.95
N LEU A 192 28.50 -9.65 66.04
CA LEU A 192 27.96 -9.75 64.68
C LEU A 192 26.48 -10.15 64.67
N ALA A 193 26.09 -11.16 65.45
CA ALA A 193 24.70 -11.57 65.57
C ALA A 193 23.80 -10.42 66.08
N LEU A 194 24.28 -9.66 67.07
CA LEU A 194 23.58 -8.48 67.58
C LEU A 194 23.42 -7.41 66.50
N VAL A 195 24.49 -7.08 65.77
CA VAL A 195 24.46 -6.11 64.68
C VAL A 195 23.49 -6.53 63.59
N ILE A 196 23.46 -7.81 63.21
CA ILE A 196 22.52 -8.34 62.22
C ILE A 196 21.07 -8.17 62.69
N ILE A 197 20.77 -8.49 63.95
CA ILE A 197 19.41 -8.34 64.50
C ILE A 197 18.99 -6.86 64.50
N ILE A 198 19.85 -5.96 64.98
CA ILE A 198 19.58 -4.52 64.97
C ILE A 198 19.35 -4.04 63.53
N PHE A 199 20.19 -4.48 62.58
CA PHE A 199 20.05 -4.12 61.17
C PHE A 199 18.71 -4.58 60.58
N VAL A 200 18.27 -5.82 60.87
CA VAL A 200 16.97 -6.35 60.43
C VAL A 200 15.82 -5.54 61.03
N VAL A 201 15.87 -5.19 62.31
CA VAL A 201 14.85 -4.38 62.98
C VAL A 201 14.79 -2.97 62.36
N VAL A 202 15.94 -2.34 62.14
CA VAL A 202 16.02 -1.02 61.49
C VAL A 202 15.46 -1.08 60.07
N LEU A 203 15.82 -2.09 59.27
CA LEU A 203 15.27 -2.27 57.93
C LEU A 203 13.75 -2.48 57.95
N PHE A 204 13.24 -3.23 58.93
CA PHE A 204 11.81 -3.44 59.09
C PHE A 204 11.07 -2.14 59.45
N LEU A 205 11.61 -1.36 60.41
CA LEU A 205 11.06 -0.06 60.78
C LEU A 205 11.11 0.94 59.62
N LEU A 206 12.23 1.02 58.90
CA LEU A 206 12.36 1.85 57.71
C LEU A 206 11.34 1.45 56.64
N LYS A 207 11.13 0.15 56.41
CA LYS A 207 10.11 -0.34 55.46
C LYS A 207 8.68 0.01 55.91
N LEU A 208 8.41 -0.02 57.21
CA LEU A 208 7.09 0.32 57.78
C LEU A 208 6.81 1.82 57.69
N VAL A 209 7.79 2.67 58.02
CA VAL A 209 7.71 4.12 57.86
C VAL A 209 7.59 4.50 56.39
N GLN A 210 8.42 3.91 55.51
CA GLN A 210 8.30 4.13 54.07
C GLN A 210 6.93 3.72 53.52
N ARG A 211 6.35 2.60 53.99
CA ARG A 211 4.98 2.22 53.62
C ARG A 211 3.95 3.24 54.09
N SER A 212 4.08 3.76 55.32
CA SER A 212 3.18 4.78 55.87
C SER A 212 3.25 6.08 55.07
N VAL A 213 4.46 6.59 54.84
CA VAL A 213 4.68 7.83 54.07
C VAL A 213 4.25 7.65 52.62
N ARG A 214 4.51 6.50 51.99
CA ARG A 214 4.03 6.22 50.63
C ARG A 214 2.51 6.13 50.58
N ALA A 215 1.86 5.53 51.56
CA ALA A 215 0.40 5.44 51.60
C ALA A 215 -0.25 6.81 51.79
N GLU A 216 0.32 7.65 52.67
CA GLU A 216 -0.16 9.01 52.90
C GLU A 216 0.10 9.92 51.70
N SER A 217 1.31 9.87 51.13
CA SER A 217 1.66 10.59 49.90
C SER A 217 0.78 10.13 48.74
N ALA A 218 0.58 8.83 48.54
CA ALA A 218 -0.28 8.32 47.47
C ALA A 218 -1.75 8.70 47.69
N ALA A 219 -2.23 8.78 48.93
CA ALA A 219 -3.58 9.22 49.23
C ALA A 219 -3.75 10.74 49.03
N ALA A 220 -2.77 11.54 49.46
CA ALA A 220 -2.76 12.99 49.26
C ALA A 220 -2.62 13.33 47.77
N GLU A 221 -1.72 12.66 47.07
CA GLU A 221 -1.53 12.76 45.63
C GLU A 221 -2.77 12.29 44.89
N SER A 222 -3.41 11.17 45.25
CA SER A 222 -4.68 10.75 44.64
C SER A 222 -5.79 11.77 44.88
N ARG A 223 -5.89 12.37 46.07
CA ARG A 223 -6.90 13.39 46.36
C ARG A 223 -6.66 14.68 45.59
N ASN A 224 -5.41 15.17 45.60
CA ASN A 224 -5.01 16.34 44.84
C ASN A 224 -5.17 16.09 43.34
N HIS A 225 -4.80 14.91 42.86
CA HIS A 225 -4.98 14.47 41.48
C HIS A 225 -6.45 14.41 41.10
N ILE A 226 -7.35 13.88 41.93
CA ILE A 226 -8.79 13.89 41.65
C ILE A 226 -9.32 15.33 41.60
N GLN A 227 -8.89 16.20 42.53
CA GLN A 227 -9.28 17.62 42.51
C GLN A 227 -8.71 18.37 41.30
N GLU A 228 -7.46 18.11 40.93
CA GLU A 228 -6.82 18.63 39.73
C GLU A 228 -7.51 18.11 38.47
N VAL A 229 -7.80 16.82 38.36
CA VAL A 229 -8.56 16.23 37.24
C VAL A 229 -9.94 16.88 37.12
N ILE A 230 -10.65 17.10 38.22
CA ILE A 230 -11.98 17.75 38.21
C ILE A 230 -11.88 19.24 37.84
N SER A 231 -10.83 19.95 38.27
CA SER A 231 -10.66 21.39 38.04
C SER A 231 -9.98 21.74 36.70
N THR A 232 -9.12 20.86 36.21
CA THR A 232 -8.48 20.93 34.88
C THR A 232 -9.35 20.30 33.79
N SER A 233 -10.39 19.56 34.17
CA SER A 233 -11.43 19.11 33.25
C SER A 233 -11.84 20.27 32.35
N ILE A 234 -11.80 20.04 31.05
CA ILE A 234 -12.28 20.99 30.05
C ILE A 234 -13.82 21.10 30.13
N ASP A 235 -14.46 20.00 30.52
CA ASP A 235 -15.89 19.91 30.68
C ASP A 235 -16.33 20.57 31.99
N GLY A 236 -17.39 21.36 31.91
CA GLY A 236 -18.09 21.91 33.06
C GLY A 236 -18.75 20.79 33.84
N ILE A 237 -18.45 20.71 35.14
CA ILE A 237 -19.03 19.74 36.06
C ILE A 237 -19.90 20.49 37.04
N LEU A 238 -21.14 20.05 37.11
CA LEU A 238 -22.24 20.68 37.84
C LEU A 238 -22.99 19.59 38.58
N THR A 239 -23.07 19.70 39.90
CA THR A 239 -23.82 18.75 40.73
C THR A 239 -25.05 19.42 41.30
N ILE A 240 -26.22 18.78 41.20
CA ILE A 240 -27.48 19.28 41.77
C ILE A 240 -28.11 18.30 42.76
N ASN A 241 -28.91 18.82 43.69
CA ASN A 241 -29.78 18.01 44.54
C ASN A 241 -31.08 17.62 43.81
N THR A 242 -31.94 16.85 44.49
CA THR A 242 -33.27 16.44 43.99
C THR A 242 -34.23 17.60 43.72
N ASP A 243 -33.98 18.77 44.32
CA ASP A 243 -34.78 19.98 44.15
C ASP A 243 -34.23 20.91 43.06
N GLY A 244 -33.17 20.50 42.35
CA GLY A 244 -32.57 21.28 41.26
C GLY A 244 -31.62 22.40 41.70
N HIS A 245 -31.21 22.42 42.98
CA HIS A 245 -30.23 23.38 43.49
C HIS A 245 -28.82 22.89 43.28
N ILE A 246 -27.93 23.79 42.86
CA ILE A 246 -26.51 23.49 42.59
C ILE A 246 -25.76 23.29 43.92
N LEU A 247 -25.16 22.12 44.08
CA LEU A 247 -24.32 21.72 45.22
C LEU A 247 -22.83 21.95 44.96
N ASP A 248 -22.38 21.66 43.73
CA ASP A 248 -20.99 21.83 43.35
C ASP A 248 -20.86 22.31 41.90
N TYR A 249 -19.79 23.04 41.64
CA TYR A 249 -19.56 23.79 40.40
C TYR A 249 -18.06 23.97 40.19
N ASN A 250 -17.50 23.33 39.15
CA ASN A 250 -16.05 23.36 38.87
C ASN A 250 -15.63 24.61 38.06
N GLY A 251 -14.32 24.86 37.97
CA GLY A 251 -13.78 26.03 37.28
C GLY A 251 -14.06 26.06 35.77
N ALA A 252 -14.25 24.91 35.13
CA ALA A 252 -14.69 24.88 33.73
C ALA A 252 -16.14 25.35 33.57
N ALA A 253 -17.04 24.98 34.48
CA ALA A 253 -18.41 25.49 34.48
C ALA A 253 -18.43 27.01 34.69
N GLU A 254 -17.57 27.57 35.55
CA GLU A 254 -17.42 29.03 35.70
C GLU A 254 -17.02 29.71 34.38
N ARG A 255 -16.05 29.15 33.65
CA ARG A 255 -15.60 29.69 32.35
C ARG A 255 -16.66 29.56 31.26
N ILE A 256 -17.37 28.43 31.23
CA ILE A 256 -18.40 28.17 30.22
C ILE A 256 -19.62 29.09 30.48
N PHE A 257 -20.15 29.14 31.69
CA PHE A 257 -21.41 29.87 31.93
C PHE A 257 -21.22 31.32 32.38
N GLY A 258 -20.02 31.71 32.84
CA GLY A 258 -19.71 33.06 33.31
C GLY A 258 -20.20 33.36 34.74
N TYR A 259 -20.74 32.38 35.45
CA TYR A 259 -21.11 32.49 36.86
C TYR A 259 -19.97 31.99 37.74
N THR A 260 -19.64 32.74 38.78
CA THR A 260 -18.67 32.24 39.78
C THR A 260 -19.32 31.15 40.63
N ARG A 261 -18.52 30.27 41.22
CA ARG A 261 -18.95 29.19 42.11
C ARG A 261 -19.76 29.72 43.29
N GLN A 262 -19.42 30.91 43.80
CA GLN A 262 -20.17 31.56 44.88
C GLN A 262 -21.55 32.03 44.43
N GLU A 263 -21.69 32.49 43.18
CA GLU A 263 -22.98 32.90 42.60
C GLU A 263 -23.85 31.68 42.22
N ALA A 264 -23.23 30.58 41.79
CA ALA A 264 -23.93 29.41 41.30
C ALA A 264 -24.42 28.48 42.42
N ILE A 265 -23.63 28.28 43.49
CA ILE A 265 -23.99 27.36 44.57
C ILE A 265 -25.26 27.82 45.29
N GLY A 266 -26.18 26.87 45.49
CA GLY A 266 -27.47 27.11 46.15
C GLY A 266 -28.53 27.76 45.27
N GLN A 267 -28.23 28.07 44.00
CA GLN A 267 -29.23 28.57 43.05
C GLN A 267 -29.89 27.43 42.26
N LEU A 268 -31.04 27.73 41.66
CA LEU A 268 -31.75 26.79 40.79
C LEU A 268 -31.08 26.70 39.41
N MET A 269 -30.69 25.49 39.01
CA MET A 269 -30.02 25.24 37.74
C MET A 269 -30.86 25.67 36.52
N SER A 270 -32.19 25.45 36.56
CA SER A 270 -33.08 25.80 35.44
C SER A 270 -33.08 27.29 35.10
N LYS A 271 -32.89 28.16 36.09
CA LYS A 271 -32.88 29.62 35.89
C LYS A 271 -31.54 30.15 35.40
N LEU A 272 -30.45 29.46 35.70
CA LEU A 272 -29.08 29.93 35.42
C LEU A 272 -28.57 29.47 34.07
N VAL A 273 -28.67 28.17 33.77
CA VAL A 273 -27.94 27.56 32.65
C VAL A 273 -28.84 27.00 31.54
N ILE A 274 -30.17 26.93 31.77
CA ILE A 274 -31.12 26.37 30.80
C ILE A 274 -31.90 27.50 30.08
N PRO A 275 -31.95 27.50 28.73
CA PRO A 275 -32.74 28.45 27.95
C PRO A 275 -34.24 28.35 28.23
N GLU A 276 -34.98 29.47 28.12
CA GLU A 276 -36.40 29.56 28.50
C GLU A 276 -37.29 28.50 27.84
N HIS A 277 -37.04 28.16 26.56
CA HIS A 277 -37.82 27.17 25.83
C HIS A 277 -37.59 25.72 26.32
N LEU A 278 -36.49 25.44 27.02
CA LEU A 278 -36.16 24.11 27.58
C LEU A 278 -36.43 23.99 29.08
N GLN A 279 -36.71 25.08 29.78
CA GLN A 279 -36.95 25.09 31.24
C GLN A 279 -38.14 24.20 31.63
N ASN A 280 -39.27 24.34 30.92
CA ASN A 280 -40.48 23.55 31.20
C ASN A 280 -40.25 22.04 31.01
N ALA A 281 -39.48 21.66 29.99
CA ALA A 281 -39.15 20.27 29.71
C ALA A 281 -38.25 19.66 30.80
N HIS A 282 -37.27 20.44 31.27
CA HIS A 282 -36.39 20.06 32.36
C HIS A 282 -37.14 19.92 33.70
N GLU A 283 -37.99 20.88 34.05
CA GLU A 283 -38.78 20.86 35.28
C GLU A 283 -39.75 19.68 35.32
N ALA A 284 -40.42 19.39 34.20
CA ALA A 284 -41.25 18.20 34.05
C ALA A 284 -40.44 16.89 34.22
N GLY A 285 -39.19 16.87 33.75
CA GLY A 285 -38.26 15.74 33.95
C GLY A 285 -37.89 15.52 35.42
N MET A 286 -37.54 16.60 36.13
CA MET A 286 -37.21 16.56 37.56
C MET A 286 -38.41 16.21 38.44
N ALA A 287 -39.61 16.69 38.10
CA ALA A 287 -40.84 16.33 38.79
C ALA A 287 -41.16 14.83 38.66
N ARG A 288 -41.07 14.28 37.43
CA ARG A 288 -41.27 12.84 37.19
C ARG A 288 -40.30 11.97 37.99
N PHE A 289 -39.03 12.36 38.07
CA PHE A 289 -38.05 11.62 38.87
C PHE A 289 -38.43 11.58 40.36
N ARG A 290 -38.88 12.70 40.92
CA ARG A 290 -39.30 12.78 42.33
C ARG A 290 -40.52 11.90 42.63
N GLU A 291 -41.42 11.73 41.67
CA GLU A 291 -42.66 10.95 41.84
C GLU A 291 -42.48 9.46 41.58
N THR A 292 -41.68 9.08 40.57
CA THR A 292 -41.65 7.70 40.05
C THR A 292 -40.30 6.99 40.24
N GLY A 293 -39.23 7.75 40.51
CA GLY A 293 -37.86 7.23 40.49
C GLY A 293 -37.34 6.85 39.10
N GLU A 294 -38.12 7.08 38.02
CA GLU A 294 -37.71 6.72 36.66
C GLU A 294 -36.69 7.70 36.06
N HIS A 295 -35.68 7.12 35.42
CA HIS A 295 -34.58 7.81 34.76
C HIS A 295 -34.81 7.88 33.24
N HIS A 296 -35.53 8.88 32.75
CA HIS A 296 -35.83 8.96 31.31
C HIS A 296 -34.69 9.59 30.48
N VAL A 297 -33.74 10.25 31.13
CA VAL A 297 -32.61 11.00 30.53
C VAL A 297 -31.27 10.59 31.16
N VAL A 298 -31.28 10.21 32.43
CA VAL A 298 -30.10 9.72 33.18
C VAL A 298 -29.72 8.33 32.68
N GLY A 299 -28.49 8.16 32.19
CA GLY A 299 -28.00 6.89 31.64
C GLY A 299 -28.28 6.64 30.16
N LYS A 300 -28.86 7.60 29.41
CA LYS A 300 -29.09 7.48 27.95
C LYS A 300 -27.91 7.90 27.06
N GLY A 301 -26.73 8.18 27.63
CA GLY A 301 -25.54 8.58 26.88
C GLY A 301 -25.40 10.10 26.72
N LEU A 302 -24.56 10.55 25.78
CA LEU A 302 -24.35 11.98 25.50
C LEU A 302 -25.57 12.58 24.77
N LEU A 303 -26.05 13.71 25.26
CA LEU A 303 -27.18 14.46 24.73
C LEU A 303 -26.71 15.79 24.16
N LEU A 304 -27.17 16.12 22.96
CA LEU A 304 -26.95 17.44 22.35
C LEU A 304 -28.13 18.34 22.70
N LEU A 305 -27.85 19.41 23.44
CA LEU A 305 -28.84 20.39 23.89
C LEU A 305 -28.29 21.80 23.76
N GLU A 306 -29.11 22.79 24.09
CA GLU A 306 -28.69 24.18 24.19
C GLU A 306 -28.58 24.61 25.65
N ALA A 307 -27.59 25.44 25.94
CA ALA A 307 -27.41 26.05 27.25
C ALA A 307 -27.28 27.58 27.13
N LYS A 308 -27.49 28.27 28.25
CA LYS A 308 -27.48 29.73 28.32
C LYS A 308 -26.36 30.23 29.23
N ARG A 309 -25.60 31.23 28.79
CA ARG A 309 -24.57 31.91 29.61
C ARG A 309 -25.14 33.11 30.37
N LYS A 310 -24.35 33.66 31.29
CA LYS A 310 -24.68 34.87 32.07
C LYS A 310 -24.97 36.10 31.21
N ASP A 311 -24.33 36.22 30.04
CA ASP A 311 -24.57 37.32 29.09
C ASP A 311 -25.86 37.16 28.27
N GLY A 312 -26.57 36.03 28.44
CA GLY A 312 -27.81 35.70 27.73
C GLY A 312 -27.62 34.93 26.43
N SER A 313 -26.39 34.72 25.97
CA SER A 313 -26.10 33.92 24.76
C SER A 313 -26.50 32.46 24.95
N VAL A 314 -27.09 31.88 23.88
CA VAL A 314 -27.43 30.47 23.80
C VAL A 314 -26.39 29.76 22.93
N PHE A 315 -25.90 28.61 23.39
CA PHE A 315 -24.84 27.87 22.71
C PHE A 315 -25.09 26.35 22.80
N PRO A 316 -24.62 25.58 21.80
CA PRO A 316 -24.78 24.14 21.80
C PRO A 316 -23.87 23.51 22.85
N VAL A 317 -24.43 22.58 23.62
CA VAL A 317 -23.73 21.80 24.63
C VAL A 317 -23.97 20.31 24.44
N GLU A 318 -22.90 19.56 24.69
CA GLU A 318 -22.97 18.12 24.85
C GLU A 318 -23.05 17.81 26.35
N LEU A 319 -24.13 17.16 26.79
CA LEU A 319 -24.47 16.93 28.18
C LEU A 319 -24.56 15.43 28.48
N SER A 320 -23.93 14.99 29.56
CA SER A 320 -24.14 13.67 30.14
C SER A 320 -24.57 13.81 31.60
N ILE A 321 -25.65 13.13 31.99
CA ILE A 321 -26.20 13.18 33.34
C ILE A 321 -26.10 11.81 34.00
N SER A 322 -25.43 11.76 35.15
CA SER A 322 -25.32 10.59 36.01
C SER A 322 -25.99 10.86 37.35
N SER A 323 -26.51 9.80 38.00
CA SER A 323 -27.01 9.89 39.38
C SER A 323 -26.06 9.16 40.32
N ALA A 324 -25.87 9.73 41.51
CA ALA A 324 -25.06 9.14 42.57
C ALA A 324 -25.76 9.32 43.93
N THR A 325 -25.36 8.55 44.93
CA THR A 325 -25.85 8.72 46.31
C THR A 325 -24.74 9.28 47.17
N ALA A 326 -24.95 10.47 47.75
CA ALA A 326 -24.04 11.11 48.69
C ALA A 326 -24.77 11.34 50.02
N ASN A 327 -24.19 10.87 51.13
CA ASN A 327 -24.77 11.00 52.48
C ASN A 327 -26.24 10.53 52.59
N GLY A 328 -26.61 9.49 51.85
CA GLY A 328 -27.97 8.93 51.85
C GLY A 328 -29.02 9.73 51.05
N LYS A 329 -28.62 10.78 50.34
CA LYS A 329 -29.48 11.54 49.40
C LYS A 329 -29.01 11.31 47.97
N ALA A 330 -29.97 11.25 47.04
CA ALA A 330 -29.66 11.21 45.61
C ALA A 330 -29.14 12.59 45.15
N ILE A 331 -28.06 12.57 44.36
CA ILE A 331 -27.47 13.74 43.71
C ILE A 331 -27.33 13.44 42.21
N PHE A 332 -27.42 14.49 41.39
CA PHE A 332 -27.18 14.38 39.95
C PHE A 332 -25.90 15.11 39.59
N VAL A 333 -25.04 14.43 38.84
CA VAL A 333 -23.78 14.98 38.33
C VAL A 333 -23.94 15.13 36.83
N SER A 334 -23.82 16.36 36.36
CA SER A 334 -23.90 16.75 34.95
C SER A 334 -22.51 17.11 34.45
N TYR A 335 -22.10 16.49 33.35
CA TYR A 335 -20.89 16.83 32.58
C TYR A 335 -21.32 17.58 31.33
N LEU A 336 -20.82 18.79 31.13
CA LEU A 336 -21.21 19.68 30.06
C LEU A 336 -19.99 20.10 29.25
N ARG A 337 -20.03 19.89 27.94
CA ARG A 337 -19.00 20.33 27.02
C ARG A 337 -19.58 21.36 26.06
N ASP A 338 -18.96 22.52 26.02
CA ASP A 338 -19.21 23.53 25.00
C ASP A 338 -18.64 23.03 23.67
N ILE A 339 -19.52 22.82 22.69
CA ILE A 339 -19.14 22.31 21.37
C ILE A 339 -19.26 23.38 20.29
N SER A 340 -19.41 24.66 20.66
CA SER A 340 -19.60 25.76 19.70
C SER A 340 -18.51 25.79 18.64
N SER A 341 -17.23 25.68 19.04
CA SER A 341 -16.10 25.66 18.10
C SER A 341 -16.08 24.42 17.21
N ARG A 342 -16.50 23.26 17.74
CA ARG A 342 -16.55 22.01 16.98
C ARG A 342 -17.63 22.07 15.91
N VAL A 343 -18.81 22.58 16.24
CA VAL A 343 -19.92 22.75 15.30
C VAL A 343 -19.53 23.76 14.20
N GLU A 344 -18.83 24.84 14.55
CA GLU A 344 -18.36 25.83 13.56
C GLU A 344 -17.30 25.24 12.62
N VAL A 345 -16.30 24.53 13.16
CA VAL A 345 -15.26 23.87 12.35
C VAL A 345 -15.85 22.77 11.47
N GLU A 346 -16.80 21.98 11.97
CA GLU A 346 -17.49 20.97 11.18
C GLU A 346 -18.26 21.60 10.02
N LYS A 347 -18.95 22.71 10.28
CA LYS A 347 -19.64 23.48 9.24
C LYS A 347 -18.66 24.06 8.21
N GLU A 348 -17.55 24.65 8.64
CA GLU A 348 -16.51 25.19 7.75
C GLU A 348 -15.87 24.09 6.88
N LEU A 349 -15.60 22.92 7.46
CA LEU A 349 -15.06 21.76 6.74
C LEU A 349 -16.05 21.24 5.71
N ILE A 350 -17.34 21.13 6.05
CA ILE A 350 -18.39 20.74 5.11
C ILE A 350 -18.47 21.75 3.98
N GLU A 351 -18.53 23.05 4.28
CA GLU A 351 -18.59 24.10 3.25
C GLU A 351 -17.35 24.10 2.33
N THR A 352 -16.16 23.89 2.89
CA THR A 352 -14.90 23.83 2.12
C THR A 352 -14.87 22.59 1.23
N ARG A 353 -15.24 21.42 1.77
CA ARG A 353 -15.36 20.17 1.00
C ARG A 353 -16.38 20.34 -0.13
N ASP A 354 -17.55 20.88 0.17
CA ASP A 354 -18.63 21.03 -0.81
C ASP A 354 -18.23 22.01 -1.91
N LYS A 355 -17.49 23.09 -1.59
CA LYS A 355 -16.88 23.98 -2.59
C LYS A 355 -15.83 23.27 -3.46
N ALA A 356 -14.97 22.45 -2.86
CA ALA A 356 -13.96 21.70 -3.60
C ALA A 356 -14.59 20.67 -4.54
N VAL A 357 -15.57 19.91 -4.06
CA VAL A 357 -16.31 18.92 -4.85
C VAL A 357 -17.11 19.60 -5.97
N ALA A 358 -17.77 20.73 -5.68
CA ALA A 358 -18.48 21.50 -6.69
C ALA A 358 -17.53 22.07 -7.75
N GLY A 359 -16.33 22.51 -7.37
CA GLY A 359 -15.31 23.01 -8.30
C GLY A 359 -14.79 21.92 -9.24
N GLU A 360 -14.44 20.74 -8.72
CA GLU A 360 -14.01 19.60 -9.53
C GLU A 360 -15.13 19.08 -10.45
N LYS A 361 -16.36 19.00 -9.94
CA LYS A 361 -17.52 18.61 -10.75
C LYS A 361 -17.80 19.61 -11.87
N ALA A 362 -17.79 20.91 -11.57
CA ALA A 362 -18.01 21.96 -12.58
C ALA A 362 -16.93 21.95 -13.67
N LYS A 363 -15.67 21.66 -13.30
CA LYS A 363 -14.56 21.50 -14.24
C LYS A 363 -14.76 20.29 -15.15
N ALA A 364 -15.17 19.15 -14.61
CA ALA A 364 -15.47 17.94 -15.39
C ALA A 364 -16.66 18.15 -16.33
N ASP A 365 -17.75 18.74 -15.84
CA ASP A 365 -18.94 19.05 -16.63
C ASP A 365 -18.61 20.03 -17.77
N LEU A 366 -17.78 21.04 -17.51
CA LEU A 366 -17.30 21.98 -18.54
C LEU A 366 -16.49 21.27 -19.63
N ILE A 367 -15.56 20.39 -19.26
CA ILE A 367 -14.76 19.62 -20.23
C ILE A 367 -15.65 18.71 -21.07
N ALA A 368 -16.67 18.07 -20.47
CA ALA A 368 -17.62 17.24 -21.18
C ALA A 368 -18.45 18.05 -22.20
N VAL A 369 -18.99 19.21 -21.79
CA VAL A 369 -19.73 20.11 -22.68
C VAL A 369 -18.83 20.64 -23.79
N MET A 370 -17.63 21.15 -23.48
CA MET A 370 -16.71 21.65 -24.51
C MET A 370 -16.28 20.55 -25.49
N SER A 371 -16.07 19.31 -25.03
CA SER A 371 -15.78 18.18 -25.92
C SER A 371 -16.94 17.91 -26.87
N HIS A 372 -18.19 17.97 -26.39
CA HIS A 372 -19.38 17.83 -27.21
C HIS A 372 -19.52 18.97 -28.23
N GLU A 373 -19.37 20.22 -27.79
CA GLU A 373 -19.43 21.42 -28.64
C GLU A 373 -18.30 21.49 -29.67
N MET A 374 -17.15 20.88 -29.42
CA MET A 374 -16.05 20.76 -30.39
C MET A 374 -16.26 19.59 -31.36
N ARG A 375 -16.89 18.49 -30.92
CA ARG A 375 -17.11 17.29 -31.74
C ARG A 375 -18.17 17.51 -32.81
N THR A 376 -19.28 18.18 -32.48
CA THR A 376 -20.38 18.46 -33.40
C THR A 376 -19.94 19.19 -34.68
N PRO A 377 -19.24 20.34 -34.63
CA PRO A 377 -18.79 21.02 -35.84
C PRO A 377 -17.71 20.22 -36.58
N LEU A 378 -16.88 19.46 -35.87
CA LEU A 378 -15.82 18.65 -36.49
C LEU A 378 -16.39 17.44 -37.25
N ASN A 379 -17.43 16.80 -36.72
CA ASN A 379 -18.16 15.75 -37.42
C ASN A 379 -18.91 16.30 -38.63
N GLY A 380 -19.46 17.51 -38.56
CA GLY A 380 -20.05 18.20 -39.71
C GLY A 380 -19.01 18.49 -40.81
N LEU A 381 -17.79 18.88 -40.43
CA LEU A 381 -16.67 19.01 -41.37
C LEU A 381 -16.27 17.67 -42.00
N ILE A 382 -16.24 16.57 -41.23
CA ILE A 382 -15.92 15.25 -41.78
C ILE A 382 -17.02 14.77 -42.74
N GLY A 383 -18.29 14.87 -42.35
CA GLY A 383 -19.41 14.46 -43.21
C GLY A 383 -19.47 15.28 -44.51
N THR A 384 -19.19 16.59 -44.45
CA THR A 384 -19.09 17.40 -45.68
C THR A 384 -17.89 17.02 -46.54
N MET A 385 -16.77 16.63 -45.93
CA MET A 385 -15.61 16.10 -46.65
C MET A 385 -15.91 14.76 -47.33
N GLU A 386 -16.60 13.84 -46.65
CA GLU A 386 -17.04 12.56 -47.22
C GLU A 386 -17.99 12.77 -48.42
N LEU A 387 -18.96 13.67 -48.30
CA LEU A 387 -19.86 14.05 -49.39
C LEU A 387 -19.10 14.67 -50.58
N LEU A 388 -18.10 15.52 -50.31
CA LEU A 388 -17.21 16.09 -51.32
C LEU A 388 -16.40 14.99 -52.02
N GLY A 389 -15.94 13.98 -51.28
CA GLY A 389 -15.21 12.81 -51.79
C GLY A 389 -16.01 11.97 -52.79
N GLY A 390 -17.33 11.91 -52.63
CA GLY A 390 -18.25 11.25 -53.57
C GLY A 390 -18.49 12.01 -54.88
N THR A 391 -17.96 13.23 -55.04
CA THR A 391 -18.09 14.04 -56.26
C THR A 391 -16.94 13.81 -57.25
N GLY A 392 -17.05 14.35 -58.47
CA GLY A 392 -16.00 14.28 -59.50
C GLY A 392 -14.80 15.17 -59.19
N LEU A 393 -14.00 14.82 -58.19
CA LEU A 393 -12.82 15.57 -57.77
C LEU A 393 -11.62 15.35 -58.70
N ASN A 394 -10.85 16.40 -58.94
CA ASN A 394 -9.54 16.28 -59.60
C ASN A 394 -8.44 15.81 -58.61
N THR A 395 -7.29 15.38 -59.14
CA THR A 395 -6.19 14.82 -58.34
C THR A 395 -5.66 15.76 -57.25
N THR A 396 -5.72 17.07 -57.48
CA THR A 396 -5.28 18.08 -56.49
C THR A 396 -6.32 18.26 -55.39
N GLN A 397 -7.61 18.28 -55.74
CA GLN A 397 -8.72 18.38 -54.79
C GLN A 397 -8.80 17.13 -53.91
N SER A 398 -8.62 15.93 -54.46
CA SER A 398 -8.57 14.68 -53.69
C SER A 398 -7.41 14.67 -52.69
N LYS A 399 -6.24 15.21 -53.05
CA LYS A 399 -5.11 15.38 -52.12
C LYS A 399 -5.42 16.37 -50.99
N TYR A 400 -6.06 17.51 -51.30
CA TYR A 400 -6.46 18.46 -50.26
C TYR A 400 -7.52 17.88 -49.34
N LEU A 401 -8.49 17.15 -49.90
CA LEU A 401 -9.53 16.48 -49.13
C LEU A 401 -8.94 15.44 -48.16
N SER A 402 -8.05 14.58 -48.65
CA SER A 402 -7.34 13.59 -47.81
C SER A 402 -6.50 14.25 -46.71
N GLY A 403 -5.87 15.40 -46.99
CA GLY A 403 -5.15 16.19 -45.98
C GLY A 403 -6.08 16.81 -44.92
N MET A 404 -7.26 17.27 -45.34
CA MET A 404 -8.29 17.82 -44.44
C MET A 404 -8.90 16.73 -43.55
N GLU A 405 -9.23 15.56 -44.12
CA GLU A 405 -9.72 14.39 -43.38
C GLU A 405 -8.70 13.92 -42.34
N THR A 406 -7.41 13.85 -42.71
CA THR A 406 -6.33 13.49 -41.78
C THR A 406 -6.26 14.47 -40.60
N SER A 407 -6.39 15.77 -40.88
CA SER A 407 -6.35 16.82 -39.86
C SER A 407 -7.59 16.80 -38.95
N ALA A 408 -8.76 16.52 -39.52
CA ALA A 408 -10.01 16.42 -38.77
C ALA A 408 -10.03 15.20 -37.84
N ASN A 409 -9.55 14.05 -38.32
CA ASN A 409 -9.40 12.83 -37.51
C ASN A 409 -8.37 13.02 -36.39
N LEU A 410 -7.27 13.74 -36.64
CA LEU A 410 -6.29 14.07 -35.62
C LEU A 410 -6.87 14.98 -34.52
N LEU A 411 -7.65 16.00 -34.90
CA LEU A 411 -8.34 16.86 -33.94
C LEU A 411 -9.35 16.08 -33.10
N LEU A 412 -10.14 15.19 -33.71
CA LEU A 412 -11.07 14.32 -32.98
C LEU A 412 -10.32 13.44 -31.98
N HIS A 413 -9.18 12.87 -32.39
CA HIS A 413 -8.35 12.07 -31.50
C HIS A 413 -7.85 12.87 -30.30
N HIS A 414 -7.42 14.13 -30.48
CA HIS A 414 -7.02 15.01 -29.37
C HIS A 414 -8.18 15.38 -28.45
N VAL A 415 -9.34 15.74 -29.00
CA VAL A 415 -10.55 16.05 -28.22
C VAL A 415 -11.01 14.84 -27.40
N ASN A 416 -10.98 13.65 -27.99
CA ASN A 416 -11.32 12.40 -27.30
C ASN A 416 -10.26 12.01 -26.25
N GLY A 417 -8.99 12.34 -26.49
CA GLY A 417 -7.90 12.14 -25.53
C GLY A 417 -8.06 12.98 -24.26
N VAL A 418 -8.42 14.26 -24.40
CA VAL A 418 -8.69 15.14 -23.25
C VAL A 418 -9.89 14.65 -22.43
N LEU A 419 -10.94 14.16 -23.09
CA LEU A 419 -12.09 13.58 -22.41
C LEU A 419 -11.72 12.29 -21.66
N SER A 420 -10.94 11.42 -22.31
CA SER A 420 -10.46 10.17 -21.70
C SER A 420 -9.59 10.44 -20.47
N MET A 421 -8.78 11.51 -20.48
CA MET A 421 -8.00 11.97 -19.33
C MET A 421 -8.90 12.41 -18.17
N SER A 422 -9.90 13.26 -18.44
CA SER A 422 -10.86 13.72 -17.42
C SER A 422 -11.69 12.60 -16.81
N GLN A 423 -12.02 11.56 -17.60
CA GLN A 423 -12.75 10.37 -17.12
C GLN A 423 -11.85 9.40 -16.32
N ALA A 424 -10.57 9.31 -16.67
CA ALA A 424 -9.61 8.50 -15.93
C ALA A 424 -9.31 9.08 -14.54
N ASP A 425 -9.13 10.39 -14.42
CA ASP A 425 -8.84 11.07 -13.14
C ASP A 425 -10.01 11.01 -12.15
N SER A 426 -11.23 10.79 -12.65
CA SER A 426 -12.44 10.60 -11.84
C SER A 426 -12.72 9.12 -11.48
N GLY A 427 -11.88 8.19 -11.95
CA GLY A 427 -11.97 6.76 -11.62
C GLY A 427 -13.04 5.97 -12.39
N PHE A 428 -13.61 6.52 -13.47
CA PHE A 428 -14.78 5.96 -14.17
C PHE A 428 -14.45 5.22 -15.48
N MET A 429 -13.20 4.83 -15.74
CA MET A 429 -12.85 4.10 -16.97
C MET A 429 -13.44 2.68 -16.96
N GLN A 430 -14.47 2.43 -17.78
CA GLN A 430 -15.07 1.11 -17.95
C GLN A 430 -14.22 0.24 -18.90
N ILE A 431 -13.97 -1.00 -18.49
CA ILE A 431 -13.24 -2.02 -19.27
C ILE A 431 -14.23 -3.11 -19.67
N GLU A 432 -14.38 -3.35 -20.98
CA GLU A 432 -15.28 -4.37 -21.52
C GLU A 432 -14.48 -5.57 -22.04
N ASN A 433 -14.25 -6.57 -21.20
CA ASN A 433 -13.47 -7.74 -21.60
C ASN A 433 -14.25 -8.66 -22.55
N ALA A 434 -13.62 -9.04 -23.66
CA ALA A 434 -14.10 -10.02 -24.62
C ALA A 434 -13.02 -11.06 -24.93
N GLU A 435 -13.43 -12.19 -25.49
CA GLU A 435 -12.50 -13.22 -25.97
C GLU A 435 -11.78 -12.71 -27.24
N LEU A 436 -10.45 -12.77 -27.22
CA LEU A 436 -9.58 -12.30 -28.30
C LEU A 436 -8.53 -13.36 -28.63
N GLU A 437 -8.34 -13.62 -29.92
CA GLU A 437 -7.27 -14.48 -30.47
C GLU A 437 -6.08 -13.58 -30.86
N PRO A 438 -4.95 -13.61 -30.12
CA PRO A 438 -3.84 -12.69 -30.35
C PRO A 438 -3.26 -12.77 -31.76
N SER A 439 -3.20 -13.97 -32.35
CA SER A 439 -2.66 -14.18 -33.69
C SER A 439 -3.46 -13.46 -34.77
N ALA A 440 -4.78 -13.65 -34.79
CA ALA A 440 -5.66 -12.97 -35.73
C ALA A 440 -5.67 -11.44 -35.50
N PHE A 441 -5.60 -11.01 -34.24
CA PHE A 441 -5.55 -9.59 -33.88
C PHE A 441 -4.28 -8.89 -34.40
N LEU A 442 -3.10 -9.50 -34.21
CA LEU A 442 -1.84 -8.93 -34.68
C LEU A 442 -1.75 -8.95 -36.21
N GLU A 443 -2.24 -10.00 -36.86
CA GLU A 443 -2.29 -10.07 -38.32
C GLU A 443 -3.17 -8.95 -38.90
N GLU A 444 -4.40 -8.78 -38.39
CA GLU A 444 -5.31 -7.71 -38.80
C GLU A 444 -4.69 -6.32 -38.61
N LEU A 445 -4.05 -6.09 -37.45
CA LEU A 445 -3.36 -4.85 -37.12
C LEU A 445 -2.22 -4.56 -38.10
N VAL A 446 -1.35 -5.54 -38.37
CA VAL A 446 -0.19 -5.34 -39.24
C VAL A 446 -0.63 -5.09 -40.68
N GLU A 447 -1.56 -5.88 -41.21
CA GLU A 447 -2.10 -5.68 -42.55
C GLU A 447 -2.73 -4.30 -42.72
N SER A 448 -3.45 -3.81 -41.70
CA SER A 448 -4.04 -2.47 -41.75
C SER A 448 -3.00 -1.34 -41.78
N GLN A 449 -1.81 -1.55 -41.19
CA GLN A 449 -0.76 -0.53 -41.09
C GLN A 449 0.27 -0.57 -42.24
N ARG A 450 0.33 -1.67 -43.02
CA ARG A 450 1.27 -1.83 -44.15
C ARG A 450 1.39 -0.61 -45.08
N PRO A 451 0.29 0.07 -45.49
CA PRO A 451 0.38 1.24 -46.38
C PRO A 451 1.17 2.41 -45.76
N ALA A 452 0.97 2.66 -44.46
CA ALA A 452 1.63 3.75 -43.73
C ALA A 452 3.13 3.48 -43.52
N PHE A 453 3.52 2.22 -43.34
CA PHE A 453 4.92 1.81 -43.21
C PHE A 453 5.65 1.90 -44.56
N LYS A 454 4.99 1.47 -45.65
CA LYS A 454 5.53 1.58 -47.01
C LYS A 454 5.77 3.03 -47.42
N ALA A 455 4.91 3.95 -47.00
CA ALA A 455 5.08 5.39 -47.24
C ALA A 455 6.35 5.95 -46.55
N ASN A 456 6.70 5.43 -45.37
CA ASN A 456 7.90 5.80 -44.61
C ASN A 456 9.14 4.94 -44.93
N SER A 457 9.04 4.05 -45.92
CA SER A 457 10.09 3.08 -46.28
C SER A 457 10.50 2.14 -45.14
N ASN A 458 9.58 1.86 -44.21
CA ASN A 458 9.79 0.94 -43.09
C ASN A 458 9.11 -0.41 -43.38
N THR A 459 9.57 -1.47 -42.71
CA THR A 459 8.97 -2.82 -42.76
C THR A 459 8.35 -3.15 -41.42
N ILE A 460 7.18 -3.77 -41.41
CA ILE A 460 6.52 -4.28 -40.21
C ILE A 460 6.35 -5.80 -40.32
N ILE A 461 6.66 -6.51 -39.23
CA ILE A 461 6.48 -7.96 -39.07
C ILE A 461 5.78 -8.22 -37.74
N TYR A 462 5.17 -9.40 -37.59
CA TYR A 462 4.64 -9.87 -36.32
C TYR A 462 5.13 -11.28 -36.01
N ASP A 463 5.27 -11.57 -34.72
CA ASP A 463 5.60 -12.90 -34.19
C ASP A 463 4.57 -13.31 -33.13
N VAL A 464 4.07 -14.54 -33.27
CA VAL A 464 3.04 -15.14 -32.40
C VAL A 464 3.41 -16.56 -31.98
N ASP A 465 4.67 -16.97 -32.15
CA ASP A 465 5.12 -18.35 -31.93
C ASP A 465 4.90 -18.82 -30.47
N HIS A 466 4.88 -17.90 -29.50
CA HIS A 466 4.63 -18.20 -28.08
C HIS A 466 3.38 -17.50 -27.54
N ALA A 467 2.47 -17.06 -28.41
CA ALA A 467 1.22 -16.42 -28.01
C ALA A 467 0.25 -17.45 -27.40
N PRO A 468 -0.53 -17.07 -26.38
CA PRO A 468 -1.64 -17.91 -25.91
C PRO A 468 -2.74 -17.98 -26.97
N ASP A 469 -3.42 -19.13 -27.09
CA ASP A 469 -4.50 -19.32 -28.08
C ASP A 469 -5.59 -18.24 -27.96
N ARG A 470 -5.99 -17.92 -26.71
CA ARG A 470 -7.08 -16.97 -26.41
C ARG A 470 -6.84 -16.22 -25.11
N ILE A 471 -7.20 -14.94 -25.11
CA ILE A 471 -7.14 -14.06 -23.93
C ILE A 471 -8.46 -13.32 -23.73
N TRP A 472 -8.77 -12.96 -22.49
CA TRP A 472 -9.93 -12.11 -22.15
C TRP A 472 -9.46 -10.70 -21.85
N VAL A 473 -9.74 -9.79 -22.78
CA VAL A 473 -9.28 -8.41 -22.73
C VAL A 473 -10.24 -7.50 -23.49
N ASP A 474 -10.26 -6.21 -23.18
CA ASP A 474 -10.97 -5.22 -23.97
C ASP A 474 -10.25 -4.99 -25.30
N ARG A 475 -10.80 -5.56 -26.39
CA ARG A 475 -10.23 -5.49 -27.75
C ARG A 475 -10.01 -4.05 -28.20
N VAL A 476 -10.95 -3.14 -27.91
CA VAL A 476 -10.89 -1.76 -28.40
C VAL A 476 -9.78 -1.00 -27.68
N LYS A 477 -9.68 -1.19 -26.36
CA LYS A 477 -8.62 -0.57 -25.55
C LYS A 477 -7.24 -1.15 -25.84
N LEU A 478 -7.14 -2.47 -26.03
CA LEU A 478 -5.89 -3.10 -26.46
C LEU A 478 -5.45 -2.59 -27.84
N LEU A 479 -6.37 -2.54 -28.81
CA LEU A 479 -6.11 -1.99 -30.15
C LEU A 479 -5.60 -0.55 -30.06
N GLN A 480 -6.22 0.28 -29.24
CA GLN A 480 -5.82 1.68 -29.02
C GLN A 480 -4.39 1.79 -28.48
N VAL A 481 -4.01 0.95 -27.51
CA VAL A 481 -2.66 0.95 -26.92
C VAL A 481 -1.63 0.48 -27.95
N VAL A 482 -1.87 -0.65 -28.60
CA VAL A 482 -0.90 -1.25 -29.54
C VAL A 482 -0.74 -0.38 -30.79
N LEU A 483 -1.83 0.18 -31.35
CA LEU A 483 -1.74 1.13 -32.47
C LEU A 483 -0.89 2.35 -32.13
N ASN A 484 -1.03 2.88 -30.91
CA ASN A 484 -0.25 4.03 -30.48
C ASN A 484 1.25 3.71 -30.36
N LEU A 485 1.59 2.53 -29.84
CA LEU A 485 2.98 2.06 -29.80
C LEU A 485 3.55 1.84 -31.21
N VAL A 486 2.79 1.19 -32.11
CA VAL A 486 3.17 0.94 -33.51
C VAL A 486 3.31 2.24 -34.29
N ALA A 487 2.42 3.21 -34.09
CA ALA A 487 2.50 4.53 -34.71
C ALA A 487 3.75 5.30 -34.25
N ASN A 488 4.10 5.22 -32.96
CA ASN A 488 5.35 5.78 -32.45
C ASN A 488 6.57 5.08 -33.08
N ALA A 489 6.58 3.75 -33.14
CA ALA A 489 7.66 2.98 -33.78
C ALA A 489 7.87 3.38 -35.26
N ASN A 490 6.78 3.53 -36.04
CA ASN A 490 6.85 3.98 -37.44
C ASN A 490 7.37 5.43 -37.56
N LYS A 491 7.01 6.29 -36.61
CA LYS A 491 7.40 7.71 -36.61
C LYS A 491 8.90 7.90 -36.33
N PHE A 492 9.46 7.11 -35.42
CA PHE A 492 10.85 7.25 -34.96
C PHE A 492 11.84 6.32 -35.65
N THR A 493 11.35 5.45 -36.55
CA THR A 493 12.17 4.58 -37.41
C THR A 493 12.19 5.09 -38.84
N LYS A 494 13.35 5.03 -39.51
CA LYS A 494 13.48 5.34 -40.94
C LYS A 494 14.30 4.28 -41.63
N ASN A 495 13.79 3.73 -42.73
CA ASN A 495 14.43 2.64 -43.47
C ASN A 495 14.77 1.44 -42.56
N GLY A 496 13.92 1.18 -41.57
CA GLY A 496 14.16 0.16 -40.56
C GLY A 496 13.05 -0.89 -40.48
N ALA A 497 13.15 -1.76 -39.49
CA ALA A 497 12.18 -2.81 -39.22
C ALA A 497 11.50 -2.58 -37.88
N ILE A 498 10.21 -2.91 -37.82
CA ILE A 498 9.40 -2.90 -36.61
C ILE A 498 8.82 -4.31 -36.45
N SER A 499 8.95 -4.92 -35.28
CA SER A 499 8.26 -6.16 -34.93
C SER A 499 7.19 -5.92 -33.88
N VAL A 500 6.07 -6.63 -34.01
CA VAL A 500 5.01 -6.68 -32.99
C VAL A 500 4.85 -8.12 -32.54
N ASP A 501 5.22 -8.39 -31.30
CA ASP A 501 5.32 -9.75 -30.78
C ASP A 501 4.31 -9.95 -29.65
N CYS A 502 3.76 -11.16 -29.53
CA CYS A 502 2.91 -11.54 -28.40
C CYS A 502 3.39 -12.86 -27.80
N ASP A 503 3.79 -12.83 -26.52
CA ASP A 503 4.29 -14.00 -25.79
C ASP A 503 3.50 -14.21 -24.50
N GLN A 504 3.24 -15.47 -24.14
CA GLN A 504 2.84 -15.83 -22.79
C GLN A 504 4.07 -15.90 -21.88
N LEU A 505 4.07 -15.18 -20.76
CA LEU A 505 5.16 -15.20 -19.79
C LEU A 505 5.20 -16.54 -19.03
N SER A 506 6.35 -16.84 -18.43
CA SER A 506 6.61 -18.11 -17.71
C SER A 506 5.70 -18.35 -16.51
N ASP A 507 4.99 -17.32 -16.03
CA ASP A 507 3.99 -17.44 -14.97
C ASP A 507 2.67 -18.09 -15.47
N GLY A 508 2.47 -18.18 -16.79
CA GLY A 508 1.28 -18.73 -17.42
C GLY A 508 0.01 -17.88 -17.23
N GLU A 509 0.08 -16.81 -16.46
CA GLU A 509 -1.05 -15.95 -16.09
C GLU A 509 -0.94 -14.57 -16.74
N THR A 510 0.19 -14.23 -17.34
CA THR A 510 0.42 -12.92 -17.96
C THR A 510 0.75 -13.07 -19.45
N VAL A 511 0.13 -12.24 -20.28
CA VAL A 511 0.47 -12.07 -21.70
C VAL A 511 1.25 -10.77 -21.89
N GLU A 512 2.35 -10.84 -22.63
CA GLU A 512 3.19 -9.70 -22.97
C GLU A 512 3.03 -9.38 -24.46
N PHE A 513 2.66 -8.14 -24.79
CA PHE A 513 2.77 -7.62 -26.15
C PHE A 513 3.99 -6.71 -26.22
N ARG A 514 4.85 -6.90 -27.22
CA ARG A 514 6.04 -6.08 -27.45
C ARG A 514 5.96 -5.41 -28.82
N VAL A 515 6.40 -4.16 -28.88
CA VAL A 515 6.62 -3.42 -30.12
C VAL A 515 8.09 -3.02 -30.14
N THR A 516 8.85 -3.63 -31.04
CA THR A 516 10.29 -3.40 -31.19
C THR A 516 10.54 -2.58 -32.45
N ASP A 517 11.32 -1.52 -32.33
CA ASP A 517 11.70 -0.64 -33.42
C ASP A 517 13.23 -0.53 -33.55
N THR A 518 13.75 -0.47 -34.78
CA THR A 518 15.18 -0.20 -35.05
C THR A 518 15.45 1.30 -35.26
N GLY A 519 14.73 2.16 -34.54
CA GLY A 519 14.78 3.60 -34.68
C GLY A 519 15.91 4.26 -33.89
N ILE A 520 15.72 5.55 -33.58
CA ILE A 520 16.74 6.37 -32.91
C ILE A 520 17.05 5.96 -31.45
N GLY A 521 16.19 5.16 -30.83
CA GLY A 521 16.26 4.82 -29.41
C GLY A 521 16.07 6.02 -28.47
N ILE A 522 16.01 5.73 -27.17
CA ILE A 522 15.70 6.67 -26.09
C ILE A 522 16.81 6.60 -25.04
N ALA A 523 17.32 7.76 -24.62
CA ALA A 523 18.32 7.83 -23.56
C ALA A 523 17.73 7.44 -22.19
N SER A 524 18.52 6.74 -21.37
CA SER A 524 18.07 6.17 -20.08
C SER A 524 17.54 7.20 -19.08
N GLU A 525 17.98 8.45 -19.19
CA GLU A 525 17.49 9.56 -18.35
C GLU A 525 16.01 9.92 -18.60
N HIS A 526 15.43 9.43 -19.69
CA HIS A 526 14.06 9.76 -20.07
C HIS A 526 13.04 8.65 -19.79
N TYR A 527 13.45 7.44 -19.41
CA TYR A 527 12.57 6.28 -19.27
C TYR A 527 11.36 6.53 -18.35
N ASP A 528 11.58 7.17 -17.20
CA ASP A 528 10.49 7.44 -16.24
C ASP A 528 9.55 8.57 -16.72
N THR A 529 10.09 9.48 -17.54
CA THR A 529 9.43 10.74 -17.89
C THR A 529 8.64 10.67 -19.20
N ILE A 530 8.95 9.72 -20.10
CA ILE A 530 8.28 9.61 -21.41
C ILE A 530 6.80 9.21 -21.34
N PHE A 531 6.39 8.60 -20.23
CA PHE A 531 5.00 8.24 -20.01
C PHE A 531 4.21 9.39 -19.34
N GLU A 532 4.86 10.45 -18.84
CA GLU A 532 4.19 11.62 -18.26
C GLU A 532 3.40 12.42 -19.30
N ASP A 533 2.28 12.99 -18.87
CA ASP A 533 1.38 13.74 -19.75
C ASP A 533 2.08 15.00 -20.30
N PHE A 534 1.92 15.26 -21.60
CA PHE A 534 2.49 16.41 -22.33
C PHE A 534 4.01 16.46 -22.44
N ARG A 535 4.73 15.38 -22.10
CA ARG A 535 6.17 15.33 -22.31
C ARG A 535 6.51 14.90 -23.74
N THR A 536 7.35 15.70 -24.38
CA THR A 536 7.99 15.38 -25.67
C THR A 536 9.49 15.59 -25.52
N LEU A 537 10.30 14.68 -26.06
CA LEU A 537 11.76 14.81 -26.04
C LEU A 537 12.16 15.94 -27.01
N ASP A 538 12.99 16.85 -26.52
CA ASP A 538 13.17 18.18 -27.10
C ASP A 538 13.67 18.18 -28.55
N THR A 539 13.16 19.18 -29.27
CA THR A 539 13.14 19.53 -30.70
C THR A 539 14.47 19.60 -31.47
N SER A 540 15.55 19.01 -30.97
CA SER A 540 16.93 19.22 -31.43
C SER A 540 17.41 18.27 -32.55
N TYR A 541 16.57 17.37 -33.05
CA TYR A 541 16.81 16.62 -34.29
C TYR A 541 15.72 16.91 -35.33
N GLY A 542 15.92 18.00 -36.09
CA GLY A 542 15.38 18.27 -37.42
C GLY A 542 13.92 17.89 -37.72
N ARG A 543 12.99 18.83 -37.49
CA ARG A 543 11.68 18.98 -38.18
C ARG A 543 10.90 17.69 -38.49
N MET A 544 10.87 16.69 -37.60
CA MET A 544 10.13 15.44 -37.87
C MET A 544 9.24 14.91 -36.75
N ALA A 545 9.04 15.62 -35.64
CA ALA A 545 8.17 15.12 -34.57
C ALA A 545 7.26 16.19 -33.96
N GLU A 546 6.17 16.55 -34.63
CA GLU A 546 4.98 17.09 -33.96
C GLU A 546 4.19 15.91 -33.34
N GLY A 547 3.95 15.94 -32.04
CA GLY A 547 3.12 14.97 -31.32
C GLY A 547 2.61 15.57 -30.03
N SER A 548 1.40 15.21 -29.60
CA SER A 548 0.72 15.84 -28.44
C SER A 548 1.32 15.53 -27.07
N GLY A 549 2.27 14.57 -26.99
CA GLY A 549 2.83 14.11 -25.71
C GLY A 549 1.81 13.39 -24.81
N LEU A 550 0.61 13.09 -25.31
CA LEU A 550 -0.47 12.46 -24.54
C LEU A 550 -0.57 10.95 -24.77
N GLY A 551 -0.05 10.45 -25.90
CA GLY A 551 -0.23 9.06 -26.31
C GLY A 551 0.25 8.07 -25.26
N LEU A 552 1.52 8.16 -24.84
CA LEU A 552 2.10 7.19 -23.90
C LEU A 552 1.47 7.27 -22.49
N GLY A 553 1.07 8.46 -22.05
CA GLY A 553 0.33 8.66 -20.80
C GLY A 553 -1.05 8.01 -20.82
N ILE A 554 -1.79 8.14 -21.93
CA ILE A 554 -3.07 7.46 -22.14
C ILE A 554 -2.86 5.94 -22.20
N SER A 555 -1.86 5.46 -22.93
CA SER A 555 -1.56 4.02 -23.00
C SER A 555 -1.28 3.42 -21.62
N ARG A 556 -0.51 4.12 -20.78
CA ARG A 556 -0.24 3.69 -19.40
C ARG A 556 -1.51 3.61 -18.56
N ARG A 557 -2.38 4.62 -18.62
CA ARG A 557 -3.65 4.61 -17.87
C ARG A 557 -4.58 3.49 -18.33
N ILE A 558 -4.68 3.24 -19.64
CA ILE A 558 -5.48 2.14 -20.20
C ILE A 558 -4.94 0.78 -19.73
N VAL A 559 -3.62 0.56 -19.80
CA VAL A 559 -2.98 -0.68 -19.35
C VAL A 559 -3.17 -0.89 -17.84
N THR A 560 -3.00 0.15 -17.02
CA THR A 560 -3.28 0.08 -15.58
C THR A 560 -4.74 -0.22 -15.28
N ALA A 561 -5.68 0.38 -16.04
CA ALA A 561 -7.12 0.11 -15.88
C ALA A 561 -7.49 -1.34 -16.26
N MET A 562 -6.77 -1.94 -17.22
CA MET A 562 -6.87 -3.38 -17.55
C MET A 562 -6.12 -4.28 -16.53
N GLY A 563 -5.56 -3.72 -15.45
CA GLY A 563 -4.85 -4.46 -14.41
C GLY A 563 -3.43 -4.89 -14.79
N GLY A 564 -2.86 -4.28 -15.84
CA GLY A 564 -1.53 -4.60 -16.36
C GLY A 564 -0.46 -3.55 -16.08
N THR A 565 0.72 -3.75 -16.67
CA THR A 565 1.87 -2.83 -16.60
C THR A 565 2.43 -2.54 -17.99
N ILE A 566 2.96 -1.33 -18.19
CA ILE A 566 3.63 -0.90 -19.44
C ILE A 566 5.06 -0.50 -19.12
N GLY A 567 5.99 -0.75 -20.03
CA GLY A 567 7.39 -0.36 -19.88
C GLY A 567 8.13 -0.20 -21.20
N LEU A 568 9.42 0.10 -21.08
CA LEU A 568 10.34 0.40 -22.17
C LEU A 568 11.72 -0.19 -21.88
N GLU A 569 12.36 -0.75 -22.90
CA GLU A 569 13.79 -1.03 -22.96
C GLU A 569 14.35 -0.40 -24.24
N SER A 570 15.39 0.43 -24.17
CA SER A 570 15.86 1.15 -25.36
C SER A 570 17.33 1.55 -25.26
N GLU A 571 18.06 1.51 -26.37
CA GLU A 571 19.43 1.99 -26.44
C GLU A 571 19.56 3.04 -27.55
N LEU A 572 20.15 4.18 -27.22
CA LEU A 572 20.27 5.32 -28.14
C LEU A 572 21.07 4.92 -29.38
N GLY A 573 20.46 5.06 -30.56
CA GLY A 573 21.02 4.71 -31.86
C GLY A 573 20.83 3.25 -32.28
N VAL A 574 20.24 2.41 -31.42
CA VAL A 574 19.95 0.99 -31.72
C VAL A 574 18.46 0.75 -31.95
N GLY A 575 17.60 1.35 -31.11
CA GLY A 575 16.15 1.15 -31.19
C GLY A 575 15.46 1.14 -29.84
N SER A 576 14.17 0.85 -29.84
CA SER A 576 13.34 0.81 -28.62
C SER A 576 12.40 -0.40 -28.63
N ILE A 577 12.14 -0.94 -27.45
CA ILE A 577 11.20 -2.03 -27.19
C ILE A 577 10.20 -1.53 -26.17
N PHE A 578 8.98 -1.27 -26.63
CA PHE A 578 7.86 -0.99 -25.73
C PHE A 578 7.10 -2.27 -25.44
N TRP A 579 6.83 -2.55 -24.17
CA TRP A 579 6.11 -3.75 -23.78
C TRP A 579 4.91 -3.42 -22.89
N ILE A 580 3.84 -4.20 -23.04
CA ILE A 580 2.68 -4.19 -22.14
C ILE A 580 2.45 -5.61 -21.62
N ARG A 581 2.19 -5.74 -20.32
CA ARG A 581 1.91 -7.00 -19.63
C ARG A 581 0.51 -6.96 -19.09
N LEU A 582 -0.33 -7.89 -19.51
CA LEU A 582 -1.74 -7.96 -19.11
C LEU A 582 -2.03 -9.30 -18.45
N PRO A 583 -2.81 -9.33 -17.36
CA PRO A 583 -3.27 -10.60 -16.80
C PRO A 583 -4.21 -11.27 -17.81
N ILE A 584 -4.01 -12.57 -18.06
CA ILE A 584 -4.91 -13.39 -18.86
C ILE A 584 -6.20 -13.53 -18.06
N GLY A 585 -7.25 -12.82 -18.49
CA GLY A 585 -8.53 -12.82 -17.78
C GLY A 585 -9.07 -14.24 -17.54
N GLN A 586 -9.49 -14.52 -16.30
CA GLN A 586 -10.10 -15.81 -15.97
C GLN A 586 -11.46 -15.98 -16.65
N ARG A 587 -11.70 -17.16 -17.22
CA ARG A 587 -12.98 -17.57 -17.80
C ARG A 587 -14.08 -17.57 -16.74
N ASN A 588 -14.96 -16.56 -16.76
CA ASN A 588 -16.16 -16.56 -15.92
C ASN A 588 -17.20 -17.54 -16.48
N LEU A 589 -17.15 -18.79 -16.00
CA LEU A 589 -18.04 -19.90 -16.38
C LEU A 589 -19.53 -19.66 -16.10
N PHE A 590 -19.90 -18.57 -15.41
CA PHE A 590 -21.28 -18.27 -15.00
C PHE A 590 -22.11 -17.47 -16.03
N GLU A 591 -21.48 -16.84 -17.03
CA GLU A 591 -22.21 -16.01 -18.03
C GLU A 591 -22.43 -16.70 -19.39
N GLU A 592 -21.77 -17.83 -19.66
CA GLU A 592 -21.84 -18.56 -20.93
C GLU A 592 -23.21 -19.19 -21.21
N ASP A 593 -23.95 -19.59 -20.18
CA ASP A 593 -25.22 -20.34 -20.35
C ASP A 593 -26.35 -19.49 -20.99
N LYS A 594 -26.19 -18.15 -21.01
CA LYS A 594 -27.11 -17.22 -21.67
C LYS A 594 -26.65 -16.75 -23.05
N ARG A 595 -25.35 -16.81 -23.37
CA ARG A 595 -24.80 -16.30 -24.64
C ARG A 595 -24.56 -17.38 -25.69
N SER A 596 -24.19 -18.60 -25.28
CA SER A 596 -23.99 -19.72 -26.22
C SER A 596 -25.27 -20.04 -27.00
N LYS A 597 -26.45 -19.95 -26.37
CA LYS A 597 -27.74 -20.12 -27.06
C LYS A 597 -28.05 -19.05 -28.12
N ARG A 598 -27.44 -17.87 -28.05
CA ARG A 598 -27.73 -16.73 -28.95
C ARG A 598 -26.77 -16.67 -30.15
N ALA A 599 -25.56 -17.17 -30.00
CA ALA A 599 -24.56 -17.21 -31.08
C ALA A 599 -24.88 -18.28 -32.13
N ASP A 600 -25.43 -19.42 -31.71
CA ASP A 600 -25.87 -20.49 -32.63
C ASP A 600 -27.13 -20.10 -33.44
N GLU A 601 -27.96 -19.19 -32.92
CA GLU A 601 -29.12 -18.64 -33.63
C GLU A 601 -28.73 -17.60 -34.69
N ILE A 602 -27.62 -16.86 -34.51
CA ILE A 602 -27.17 -15.78 -35.42
C ILE A 602 -26.40 -16.32 -36.64
N LYS A 603 -25.67 -17.44 -36.51
CA LYS A 603 -25.01 -18.09 -37.66
C LYS A 603 -25.99 -18.69 -38.68
N ALA A 604 -27.25 -18.90 -38.28
CA ALA A 604 -28.28 -19.45 -39.17
C ALA A 604 -29.01 -18.38 -40.02
N SER A 605 -28.78 -17.08 -39.82
CA SER A 605 -29.53 -16.01 -40.51
C SER A 605 -28.75 -15.24 -41.58
N GLN A 606 -27.53 -15.66 -41.95
CA GLN A 606 -26.71 -15.01 -42.98
C GLN A 606 -26.98 -15.55 -44.41
N GLU A 607 -28.23 -15.80 -44.76
CA GLU A 607 -28.63 -16.03 -46.16
C GLU A 607 -29.57 -14.92 -46.63
N ARG A 608 -29.01 -14.03 -47.48
CA ARG A 608 -29.61 -13.07 -48.42
C ARG A 608 -31.07 -12.66 -48.20
N PHE A 609 -31.30 -11.39 -47.89
CA PHE A 609 -32.60 -10.73 -48.01
C PHE A 609 -32.52 -9.54 -48.98
N ALA A 610 -33.46 -9.47 -49.91
CA ALA A 610 -33.71 -8.28 -50.73
C ALA A 610 -34.55 -7.30 -49.91
N VAL A 611 -34.10 -6.04 -49.81
CA VAL A 611 -34.73 -4.99 -49.00
C VAL A 611 -36.05 -4.55 -49.65
N THR A 612 -37.15 -4.65 -48.89
CA THR A 612 -38.44 -4.04 -49.23
C THR A 612 -38.44 -2.58 -48.74
N PRO A 613 -38.89 -1.58 -49.52
CA PRO A 613 -38.93 -0.20 -49.05
C PRO A 613 -39.90 -0.03 -47.87
N VAL A 614 -39.41 0.50 -46.74
CA VAL A 614 -40.20 0.85 -45.53
C VAL A 614 -40.35 2.36 -45.39
N ARG A 615 -41.43 2.82 -44.74
CA ARG A 615 -41.66 4.25 -44.47
C ARG A 615 -41.04 4.66 -43.15
N ILE A 616 -40.02 5.51 -43.24
CA ILE A 616 -39.22 5.96 -42.09
C ILE A 616 -39.50 7.44 -41.85
N LEU A 617 -39.76 7.83 -40.60
CA LEU A 617 -39.78 9.24 -40.21
C LEU A 617 -38.43 9.60 -39.56
N VAL A 618 -37.78 10.66 -40.05
CA VAL A 618 -36.58 11.23 -39.44
C VAL A 618 -36.91 12.55 -38.77
N VAL A 619 -36.70 12.64 -37.46
CA VAL A 619 -36.92 13.87 -36.67
C VAL A 619 -35.56 14.37 -36.20
N GLU A 620 -35.08 15.45 -36.83
CA GLU A 620 -33.74 16.03 -36.61
C GLU A 620 -33.78 17.55 -36.84
N ASP A 621 -33.36 18.31 -35.83
CA ASP A 621 -33.35 19.77 -35.85
C ASP A 621 -32.21 20.35 -36.70
N ASN A 622 -31.06 19.68 -36.70
CA ASN A 622 -29.91 20.10 -37.50
C ASN A 622 -30.08 19.76 -38.99
N GLU A 623 -30.12 20.81 -39.82
CA GLU A 623 -30.30 20.70 -41.28
C GLU A 623 -29.26 19.81 -41.97
N ILE A 624 -28.00 19.83 -41.53
CA ILE A 624 -26.92 19.03 -42.13
C ILE A 624 -27.10 17.55 -41.79
N ASN A 625 -27.35 17.22 -40.51
CA ASN A 625 -27.57 15.85 -40.07
C ASN A 625 -28.81 15.25 -40.75
N ARG A 626 -29.85 16.06 -40.93
CA ARG A 626 -31.08 15.70 -41.62
C ARG A 626 -30.81 15.37 -43.08
N LEU A 627 -30.03 16.20 -43.80
CA LEU A 627 -29.63 15.93 -45.18
C LEU A 627 -28.79 14.65 -45.31
N VAL A 628 -27.86 14.40 -44.37
CA VAL A 628 -27.04 13.18 -44.35
C VAL A 628 -27.92 11.94 -44.13
N ALA A 629 -28.86 11.99 -43.19
CA ALA A 629 -29.78 10.89 -42.94
C ALA A 629 -30.69 10.60 -44.14
N ILE A 630 -31.17 11.64 -44.84
CA ILE A 630 -31.96 11.48 -46.08
C ILE A 630 -31.13 10.78 -47.16
N ASP A 631 -29.93 11.26 -47.45
CA ASP A 631 -29.08 10.69 -48.50
C ASP A 631 -28.71 9.22 -48.20
N MET A 632 -28.38 8.91 -46.94
CA MET A 632 -28.11 7.53 -46.52
C MET A 632 -29.34 6.60 -46.70
N LEU A 633 -30.54 7.07 -46.36
CA LEU A 633 -31.77 6.28 -46.48
C LEU A 633 -32.23 6.13 -47.93
N GLU A 634 -32.08 7.18 -48.75
CA GLU A 634 -32.39 7.14 -50.19
C GLU A 634 -31.44 6.21 -50.94
N GLN A 635 -30.13 6.25 -50.65
CA GLN A 635 -29.16 5.31 -51.21
C GLN A 635 -29.43 3.86 -50.81
N ALA A 636 -30.04 3.64 -49.66
CA ALA A 636 -30.51 2.33 -49.20
C ALA A 636 -31.86 1.90 -49.81
N GLY A 637 -32.48 2.72 -50.65
CA GLY A 637 -33.75 2.42 -51.32
C GLY A 637 -35.00 2.70 -50.47
N HIS A 638 -34.88 3.49 -49.40
CA HIS A 638 -36.00 3.96 -48.59
C HIS A 638 -36.40 5.40 -48.98
N SER A 639 -37.64 5.79 -48.66
CA SER A 639 -38.11 7.16 -48.86
C SER A 639 -38.51 7.74 -47.50
N PRO A 640 -37.61 8.49 -46.83
CA PRO A 640 -37.89 9.03 -45.52
C PRO A 640 -38.78 10.27 -45.58
N ASP A 641 -39.80 10.31 -44.72
CA ASP A 641 -40.47 11.56 -44.36
C ASP A 641 -39.67 12.23 -43.25
N VAL A 642 -39.73 13.57 -43.15
CA VAL A 642 -38.80 14.32 -42.33
C VAL A 642 -39.51 15.42 -41.55
N ALA A 643 -39.17 15.55 -40.27
CA ALA A 643 -39.63 16.61 -39.37
C ALA A 643 -38.44 17.40 -38.82
N GLN A 644 -38.61 18.71 -38.67
CA GLN A 644 -37.53 19.61 -38.24
C GLN A 644 -37.45 19.80 -36.72
N ASP A 645 -38.44 19.32 -35.96
CA ASP A 645 -38.47 19.40 -34.50
C ASP A 645 -39.40 18.33 -33.90
N GLY A 646 -39.35 18.18 -32.57
CA GLY A 646 -40.16 17.19 -31.86
C GLY A 646 -41.68 17.43 -31.98
N VAL A 647 -42.13 18.68 -32.10
CA VAL A 647 -43.56 19.03 -32.19
C VAL A 647 -44.12 18.60 -33.54
N GLU A 648 -43.40 18.90 -34.63
CA GLU A 648 -43.71 18.45 -35.97
C GLU A 648 -43.65 16.93 -36.07
N GLY A 649 -42.64 16.28 -35.46
CA GLY A 649 -42.53 14.83 -35.40
C GLY A 649 -43.75 14.17 -34.73
N VAL A 650 -44.21 14.70 -33.59
CA VAL A 650 -45.43 14.23 -32.91
C VAL A 650 -46.68 14.47 -33.77
N ARG A 651 -46.77 15.60 -34.47
CA ARG A 651 -47.90 15.89 -35.37
C ARG A 651 -47.95 14.89 -36.53
N MET A 652 -46.81 14.68 -37.22
CA MET A 652 -46.70 13.77 -38.36
C MET A 652 -46.98 12.32 -37.98
N THR A 653 -46.61 11.89 -36.77
CA THR A 653 -46.90 10.54 -36.24
C THR A 653 -48.36 10.35 -35.79
N ASN A 654 -49.13 11.43 -35.61
CA ASN A 654 -50.58 11.32 -35.42
C ASN A 654 -51.33 11.26 -36.77
N GLU A 655 -50.81 11.92 -37.80
CA GLU A 655 -51.42 12.02 -39.13
C GLU A 655 -51.10 10.84 -40.05
N ASN A 656 -49.89 10.28 -39.97
CA ASN A 656 -49.39 9.25 -40.87
C ASN A 656 -48.87 8.04 -40.10
N ALA A 657 -48.92 6.84 -40.68
CA ALA A 657 -48.33 5.63 -40.10
C ALA A 657 -46.91 5.39 -40.68
N TYR A 658 -45.97 5.06 -39.82
CA TYR A 658 -44.57 4.76 -40.13
C TYR A 658 -44.19 3.38 -39.61
N ASP A 659 -43.22 2.76 -40.28
CA ASP A 659 -42.66 1.46 -39.90
C ASP A 659 -41.49 1.64 -38.91
N LEU A 660 -40.81 2.79 -38.95
CA LEU A 660 -39.70 3.14 -38.07
C LEU A 660 -39.62 4.66 -37.89
N ILE A 661 -39.26 5.11 -36.70
CA ILE A 661 -39.02 6.53 -36.41
C ILE A 661 -37.59 6.67 -35.90
N LEU A 662 -36.78 7.50 -36.56
CA LEU A 662 -35.49 7.97 -36.07
C LEU A 662 -35.73 9.32 -35.38
N MET A 663 -35.40 9.40 -34.09
CA MET A 663 -35.72 10.53 -33.24
C MET A 663 -34.45 11.08 -32.60
N ASP A 664 -34.06 12.30 -32.93
CA ASP A 664 -33.02 12.98 -32.17
C ASP A 664 -33.49 13.24 -30.73
N ILE A 665 -32.61 13.01 -29.75
CA ILE A 665 -32.94 13.23 -28.34
C ILE A 665 -32.84 14.71 -27.97
N SER A 666 -31.83 15.40 -28.50
CA SER A 666 -31.48 16.76 -28.09
C SER A 666 -32.04 17.78 -29.08
N MET A 667 -33.34 18.06 -29.01
CA MET A 667 -34.03 19.04 -29.86
C MET A 667 -34.64 20.20 -29.06
N PRO A 668 -34.71 21.43 -29.61
CA PRO A 668 -35.39 22.56 -28.99
C PRO A 668 -36.92 22.40 -28.98
N GLU A 669 -37.58 23.14 -28.07
CA GLU A 669 -39.03 23.15 -27.80
C GLU A 669 -39.60 21.87 -27.19
N LEU A 670 -39.43 20.72 -27.85
CA LEU A 670 -39.89 19.42 -27.36
C LEU A 670 -38.78 18.38 -27.53
N ASP A 671 -38.23 17.91 -26.41
CA ASP A 671 -37.11 16.96 -26.43
C ASP A 671 -37.55 15.58 -26.95
N GLY A 672 -36.62 14.78 -27.50
CA GLY A 672 -36.96 13.50 -28.12
C GLY A 672 -37.53 12.46 -27.15
N VAL A 673 -37.24 12.59 -25.85
CA VAL A 673 -37.77 11.69 -24.80
C VAL A 673 -39.22 12.04 -24.48
N GLU A 674 -39.52 13.32 -24.35
CA GLU A 674 -40.87 13.87 -24.15
C GLU A 674 -41.73 13.62 -25.38
N ALA A 675 -41.21 13.85 -26.59
CA ALA A 675 -41.86 13.52 -27.85
C ALA A 675 -42.20 12.03 -27.94
N THR A 676 -41.25 11.15 -27.58
CA THR A 676 -41.50 9.70 -27.52
C THR A 676 -42.58 9.35 -26.50
N GLY A 677 -42.55 9.96 -25.32
CA GLY A 677 -43.58 9.79 -24.30
C GLY A 677 -44.98 10.20 -24.78
N ILE A 678 -45.08 11.29 -25.55
CA ILE A 678 -46.34 11.74 -26.16
C ILE A 678 -46.83 10.76 -27.23
N ILE A 679 -45.94 10.27 -28.10
CA ILE A 679 -46.29 9.29 -29.16
C ILE A 679 -46.77 7.97 -28.52
N ARG A 680 -46.12 7.51 -27.45
CA ARG A 680 -46.48 6.26 -26.75
C ARG A 680 -47.80 6.35 -25.99
N ASN A 681 -48.09 7.50 -25.37
CA ASN A 681 -49.32 7.70 -24.59
C ASN A 681 -50.51 8.19 -25.44
N GLY A 682 -50.27 8.57 -26.70
CA GLY A 682 -51.32 8.92 -27.65
C GLY A 682 -52.07 7.70 -28.20
N SER A 683 -53.24 7.93 -28.79
CA SER A 683 -54.03 6.90 -29.50
C SER A 683 -53.78 6.89 -31.01
N GLY A 684 -52.67 7.50 -31.47
CA GLY A 684 -52.28 7.59 -32.87
C GLY A 684 -51.74 6.27 -33.44
N PRO A 685 -51.59 6.16 -34.76
CA PRO A 685 -51.19 4.92 -35.43
C PRO A 685 -49.78 4.44 -35.09
N ASN A 686 -48.91 5.31 -34.54
CA ASN A 686 -47.52 4.99 -34.22
C ASN A 686 -47.25 4.73 -32.73
N CYS A 687 -48.28 4.54 -31.90
CA CYS A 687 -48.10 4.30 -30.47
C CYS A 687 -47.25 3.04 -30.18
N THR A 688 -47.18 2.08 -31.12
CA THR A 688 -46.33 0.88 -31.03
C THR A 688 -45.17 0.85 -32.02
N THR A 689 -45.04 1.83 -32.91
CA THR A 689 -43.97 1.86 -33.93
C THR A 689 -42.60 1.97 -33.27
N PRO A 690 -41.59 1.19 -33.66
CA PRO A 690 -40.25 1.30 -33.09
C PRO A 690 -39.67 2.71 -33.24
N ILE A 691 -39.16 3.26 -32.13
CA ILE A 691 -38.51 4.58 -32.10
C ILE A 691 -37.03 4.37 -31.75
N LEU A 692 -36.16 4.73 -32.67
CA LEU A 692 -34.71 4.70 -32.49
C LEU A 692 -34.22 6.09 -32.11
N ALA A 693 -33.65 6.19 -30.91
CA ALA A 693 -33.11 7.44 -30.42
C ALA A 693 -31.73 7.71 -31.01
N LEU A 694 -31.55 8.84 -31.69
CA LEU A 694 -30.24 9.33 -32.10
C LEU A 694 -29.69 10.20 -30.96
N THR A 695 -28.54 9.84 -30.39
CA THR A 695 -27.93 10.61 -29.28
C THR A 695 -26.42 10.73 -29.44
N ALA A 696 -25.84 11.85 -29.00
CA ALA A 696 -24.38 12.04 -28.98
C ALA A 696 -23.66 11.27 -27.85
N HIS A 697 -24.39 10.87 -26.80
CA HIS A 697 -23.87 10.06 -25.70
C HIS A 697 -24.97 9.18 -25.09
N ALA A 698 -24.63 7.93 -24.76
CA ALA A 698 -25.52 7.01 -24.07
C ALA A 698 -24.91 6.65 -22.71
N LEU A 699 -25.04 7.55 -21.72
CA LEU A 699 -24.59 7.25 -20.35
C LEU A 699 -25.49 6.17 -19.74
N PRO A 700 -24.99 5.32 -18.81
CA PRO A 700 -25.79 4.26 -18.19
C PRO A 700 -27.08 4.76 -17.53
N GLN A 701 -27.04 5.96 -16.94
CA GLN A 701 -28.20 6.63 -16.32
C GLN A 701 -29.27 7.08 -17.34
N ASP A 702 -28.87 7.36 -18.58
CA ASP A 702 -29.78 7.76 -19.64
C ASP A 702 -30.51 6.55 -20.26
N LYS A 703 -29.90 5.36 -20.21
CA LYS A 703 -30.50 4.11 -20.74
C LYS A 703 -31.80 3.76 -20.01
N ASP A 704 -31.85 3.93 -18.68
CA ASP A 704 -33.07 3.67 -17.92
C ASP A 704 -34.14 4.73 -18.20
N ARG A 705 -33.75 6.01 -18.36
CA ARG A 705 -34.64 7.10 -18.75
C ARG A 705 -35.26 6.87 -20.14
N PHE A 706 -34.45 6.49 -21.13
CA PHE A 706 -34.90 6.23 -22.50
C PHE A 706 -35.80 5.01 -22.60
N ARG A 707 -35.45 3.92 -21.90
CA ARG A 707 -36.27 2.70 -21.84
C ARG A 707 -37.63 2.98 -21.20
N ASN A 708 -37.67 3.76 -20.12
CA ASN A 708 -38.92 4.13 -19.45
C ASN A 708 -39.82 5.03 -20.31
N ALA A 709 -39.24 5.83 -21.21
CA ALA A 709 -40.00 6.65 -22.16
C ALA A 709 -40.58 5.84 -23.34
N GLY A 710 -40.10 4.61 -23.57
CA GLY A 710 -40.58 3.72 -24.64
C GLY A 710 -39.75 3.78 -25.93
N ILE A 711 -38.48 4.21 -25.84
CA ILE A 711 -37.49 4.14 -26.92
C ILE A 711 -37.07 2.67 -27.11
N SER A 712 -37.02 2.22 -28.36
CA SER A 712 -36.77 0.82 -28.73
C SER A 712 -35.29 0.47 -28.75
N GLU A 713 -34.46 1.37 -29.27
CA GLU A 713 -33.00 1.24 -29.29
C GLU A 713 -32.36 2.63 -29.41
N THR A 714 -31.11 2.76 -28.96
CA THR A 714 -30.34 4.01 -28.99
C THR A 714 -29.18 3.87 -29.97
N VAL A 715 -29.12 4.74 -30.96
CA VAL A 715 -28.05 4.84 -31.94
C VAL A 715 -27.18 6.05 -31.59
N VAL A 716 -25.88 5.83 -31.43
CA VAL A 716 -24.93 6.89 -31.05
C VAL A 716 -24.45 7.62 -32.30
N LYS A 717 -24.57 8.95 -32.32
CA LYS A 717 -24.03 9.82 -33.38
C LYS A 717 -22.49 9.84 -33.31
N PRO A 718 -21.76 9.81 -34.45
CA PRO A 718 -22.23 10.05 -35.82
C PRO A 718 -22.91 8.84 -36.44
N LEU A 719 -23.99 9.11 -37.19
CA LEU A 719 -24.75 8.09 -37.91
C LEU A 719 -23.94 7.63 -39.13
N THR A 720 -23.58 6.35 -39.19
CA THR A 720 -22.97 5.74 -40.37
C THR A 720 -24.00 4.89 -41.12
N ALA A 721 -23.83 4.74 -42.43
CA ALA A 721 -24.75 3.95 -43.25
C ALA A 721 -24.89 2.51 -42.74
N GLU A 722 -23.80 1.89 -42.29
CA GLU A 722 -23.79 0.52 -41.76
C GLU A 722 -24.60 0.38 -40.46
N VAL A 723 -24.42 1.33 -39.52
CA VAL A 723 -25.14 1.32 -38.24
C VAL A 723 -26.64 1.58 -38.44
N LEU A 724 -26.97 2.50 -39.35
CA LEU A 724 -28.35 2.84 -39.68
C LEU A 724 -29.08 1.66 -40.34
N LEU A 725 -28.45 1.01 -41.33
CA LEU A 725 -29.05 -0.13 -42.03
C LEU A 725 -29.31 -1.31 -41.09
N ARG A 726 -28.35 -1.62 -40.23
CA ARG A 726 -28.50 -2.68 -39.23
C ARG A 726 -29.65 -2.41 -38.26
N ALA A 727 -29.83 -1.16 -37.83
CA ALA A 727 -30.91 -0.79 -36.92
C ALA A 727 -32.28 -0.89 -37.62
N ILE A 728 -32.36 -0.51 -38.89
CA ILE A 728 -33.57 -0.68 -39.72
C ILE A 728 -33.89 -2.18 -39.90
N GLU A 729 -32.91 -3.00 -40.24
CA GLU A 729 -33.06 -4.45 -40.41
C GLU A 729 -33.60 -5.14 -39.15
N THR A 730 -33.11 -4.71 -37.98
CA THR A 730 -33.48 -5.28 -36.68
C THR A 730 -34.93 -4.95 -36.30
N HIS A 731 -35.41 -3.74 -36.65
CA HIS A 731 -36.67 -3.21 -36.11
C HIS A 731 -37.82 -3.10 -37.12
N ALA A 732 -37.55 -3.05 -38.43
CA ALA A 732 -38.59 -2.86 -39.46
C ALA A 732 -39.19 -4.16 -40.01
N GLY A 733 -38.77 -5.34 -39.54
CA GLY A 733 -39.46 -6.62 -39.76
C GLY A 733 -39.73 -7.00 -41.23
N VAL A 734 -38.70 -7.28 -42.02
CA VAL A 734 -38.87 -7.76 -43.40
C VAL A 734 -39.33 -9.23 -43.41
N GLY A 735 -40.62 -9.46 -43.69
CA GLY A 735 -41.26 -10.78 -43.73
C GLY A 735 -41.07 -11.56 -45.03
N LYS A 736 -41.02 -12.90 -44.90
CA LYS A 736 -40.85 -13.91 -45.96
C LYS A 736 -42.00 -13.95 -46.99
N GLY A 737 -41.63 -13.88 -48.27
CA GLY A 737 -42.25 -14.62 -49.38
C GLY A 737 -43.21 -13.83 -50.29
N VAL A 738 -42.92 -13.79 -51.60
CA VAL A 738 -43.82 -14.09 -52.74
C VAL A 738 -42.96 -14.34 -54.00
N GLU A 739 -43.46 -15.24 -54.84
CA GLU A 739 -42.92 -15.86 -56.05
C GLU A 739 -42.42 -14.94 -57.17
N ALA A 740 -41.50 -15.53 -57.94
CA ALA A 740 -40.99 -15.16 -59.26
C ALA A 740 -41.80 -14.14 -60.09
N ARG A 741 -41.17 -12.98 -60.35
CA ARG A 741 -41.30 -12.25 -61.62
C ARG A 741 -39.94 -11.74 -62.09
N SER A 742 -39.20 -12.64 -62.73
CA SER A 742 -38.09 -12.32 -63.62
C SER A 742 -38.66 -11.59 -64.85
N ASP A 743 -38.59 -10.26 -64.90
CA ASP A 743 -38.48 -9.54 -66.19
C ASP A 743 -38.24 -8.01 -66.14
N ARG A 744 -38.02 -7.38 -64.96
CA ARG A 744 -37.83 -5.90 -64.89
C ARG A 744 -36.42 -5.40 -64.53
N GLY A 745 -35.40 -6.25 -64.50
CA GLY A 745 -34.05 -5.86 -64.03
C GLY A 745 -33.23 -4.99 -64.99
N ILE A 746 -33.29 -5.27 -66.30
CA ILE A 746 -32.42 -4.60 -67.28
C ILE A 746 -32.95 -3.19 -67.62
N GLU A 747 -34.27 -3.00 -67.58
CA GLU A 747 -34.92 -1.76 -68.03
C GLU A 747 -34.73 -0.61 -67.02
N SER A 748 -34.75 -0.90 -65.71
CA SER A 748 -34.55 0.14 -64.70
C SER A 748 -33.11 0.67 -64.67
N VAL A 749 -32.10 -0.18 -64.94
CA VAL A 749 -30.70 0.23 -64.87
C VAL A 749 -30.27 0.98 -66.13
N LEU A 750 -30.67 0.51 -67.32
CA LEU A 750 -30.40 1.24 -68.55
C LEU A 750 -31.15 2.57 -68.60
N GLU A 751 -32.41 2.64 -68.16
CA GLU A 751 -33.13 3.92 -68.06
C GLU A 751 -32.53 4.85 -66.99
N ALA A 752 -32.06 4.32 -65.86
CA ALA A 752 -31.34 5.12 -64.85
C ALA A 752 -30.01 5.69 -65.39
N ILE A 753 -29.26 4.91 -66.18
CA ILE A 753 -28.02 5.38 -66.81
C ILE A 753 -28.32 6.38 -67.93
N LYS A 754 -29.35 6.16 -68.76
CA LYS A 754 -29.82 7.13 -69.77
C LYS A 754 -30.25 8.44 -69.11
N ALA A 755 -30.97 8.39 -68.00
CA ALA A 755 -31.44 9.58 -67.28
C ALA A 755 -30.28 10.39 -66.67
N ARG A 756 -29.20 9.72 -66.24
CA ARG A 756 -28.08 10.36 -65.52
C ARG A 756 -26.91 10.77 -66.41
N LYS A 757 -26.66 10.07 -67.52
CA LYS A 757 -25.50 10.30 -68.41
C LYS A 757 -25.84 10.44 -69.90
N GLY A 758 -27.12 10.31 -70.28
CA GLY A 758 -27.59 10.45 -71.65
C GLY A 758 -27.65 9.11 -72.43
N PRO A 759 -28.47 9.04 -73.50
CA PRO A 759 -28.73 7.79 -74.23
C PRO A 759 -27.53 7.25 -75.02
N GLU A 760 -26.61 8.11 -75.48
CA GLU A 760 -25.40 7.69 -76.18
C GLU A 760 -24.41 6.98 -75.24
N ALA A 761 -24.21 7.50 -74.02
CA ALA A 761 -23.32 6.88 -73.04
C ALA A 761 -23.81 5.50 -72.56
N ALA A 762 -25.13 5.32 -72.46
CA ALA A 762 -25.74 4.03 -72.16
C ALA A 762 -25.54 3.03 -73.31
N ARG A 763 -25.64 3.51 -74.57
CA ARG A 763 -25.41 2.71 -75.77
C ARG A 763 -23.94 2.26 -75.88
N ASP A 764 -23.01 3.17 -75.65
CA ASP A 764 -21.57 2.91 -75.70
C ASP A 764 -21.14 1.90 -74.64
N LEU A 765 -21.70 1.97 -73.43
CA LEU A 765 -21.44 1.01 -72.35
C LEU A 765 -21.88 -0.41 -72.71
N VAL A 766 -23.05 -0.56 -73.35
CA VAL A 766 -23.54 -1.87 -73.81
C VAL A 766 -22.69 -2.40 -74.96
N ILE A 767 -22.27 -1.53 -75.90
CA ILE A 767 -21.38 -1.93 -77.02
C ILE A 767 -19.99 -2.33 -76.51
N GLU A 768 -19.40 -1.59 -75.57
CA GLU A 768 -18.11 -1.91 -74.95
C GLU A 768 -18.21 -3.26 -74.21
N PHE A 769 -19.31 -3.50 -73.50
CA PHE A 769 -19.55 -4.77 -72.82
C PHE A 769 -19.68 -5.94 -73.81
N ILE A 770 -20.49 -5.80 -74.87
CA ILE A 770 -20.63 -6.84 -75.90
C ILE A 770 -19.28 -7.16 -76.55
N THR A 771 -18.50 -6.13 -76.88
CA THR A 771 -17.18 -6.29 -77.50
C THR A 771 -16.20 -7.00 -76.55
N SER A 772 -16.21 -6.64 -75.26
CA SER A 772 -15.36 -7.25 -74.25
C SER A 772 -15.73 -8.73 -74.02
N MET A 773 -17.03 -9.05 -74.02
CA MET A 773 -17.54 -10.42 -73.89
C MET A 773 -17.24 -11.31 -75.10
N ASP A 774 -17.33 -10.76 -76.31
CA ASP A 774 -16.87 -11.46 -77.52
C ASP A 774 -15.35 -11.73 -77.48
N GLN A 775 -14.58 -10.81 -76.90
CA GLN A 775 -13.15 -10.99 -76.71
C GLN A 775 -12.84 -12.08 -75.66
N VAL A 776 -13.58 -12.13 -74.53
CA VAL A 776 -13.47 -13.22 -73.54
C VAL A 776 -13.79 -14.57 -74.19
N THR A 777 -14.92 -14.68 -74.89
CA THR A 777 -15.39 -15.95 -75.47
C THR A 777 -14.50 -16.43 -76.62
N SER A 778 -14.00 -15.54 -77.49
CA SER A 778 -13.06 -15.88 -78.56
C SER A 778 -11.68 -16.26 -78.03
N THR A 779 -11.17 -15.57 -77.00
CA THR A 779 -9.89 -15.90 -76.37
C THR A 779 -9.99 -17.25 -75.65
N LEU A 780 -11.09 -17.49 -74.94
CA LEU A 780 -11.37 -18.76 -74.28
C LEU A 780 -11.42 -19.92 -75.30
N SER A 781 -12.08 -19.73 -76.44
CA SER A 781 -12.17 -20.73 -77.53
C SER A 781 -10.81 -21.05 -78.19
N ASN A 782 -9.92 -20.07 -78.27
CA ASN A 782 -8.58 -20.22 -78.89
C ASN A 782 -7.50 -20.70 -77.91
N SER A 783 -7.76 -20.66 -76.60
CA SER A 783 -6.77 -20.87 -75.53
C SER A 783 -6.30 -22.33 -75.32
N THR A 784 -6.79 -23.29 -76.11
CA THR A 784 -6.39 -24.70 -75.99
C THR A 784 -4.92 -25.00 -76.34
N LYS A 785 -4.08 -24.00 -76.67
CA LYS A 785 -2.67 -24.24 -77.05
C LYS A 785 -1.56 -23.34 -76.47
N MET A 786 -1.80 -22.34 -75.61
CA MET A 786 -0.69 -21.60 -74.96
C MET A 786 -0.98 -21.21 -73.51
N GLN A 787 0.01 -21.47 -72.63
CA GLN A 787 -0.08 -21.31 -71.18
C GLN A 787 0.06 -19.84 -70.70
N THR A 788 0.37 -18.93 -71.63
CA THR A 788 0.75 -17.53 -71.33
C THR A 788 -0.45 -16.58 -71.17
N ASP A 789 -1.68 -16.97 -71.53
CA ASP A 789 -2.86 -16.06 -71.56
C ASP A 789 -3.83 -16.17 -70.37
N ARG A 790 -3.57 -17.04 -69.37
CA ARG A 790 -4.54 -17.28 -68.27
C ARG A 790 -4.78 -16.08 -67.36
N VAL A 791 -3.73 -15.33 -67.03
CA VAL A 791 -3.83 -14.17 -66.13
C VAL A 791 -4.58 -13.03 -66.83
N ALA A 792 -4.25 -12.76 -68.09
CA ALA A 792 -4.95 -11.76 -68.89
C ALA A 792 -6.43 -12.11 -69.07
N LEU A 793 -6.74 -13.39 -69.30
CA LEU A 793 -8.12 -13.86 -69.43
C LEU A 793 -8.91 -13.78 -68.11
N ALA A 794 -8.26 -14.06 -66.97
CA ALA A 794 -8.88 -13.90 -65.65
C ALA A 794 -9.22 -12.43 -65.35
N THR A 795 -8.30 -11.50 -65.66
CA THR A 795 -8.55 -10.06 -65.50
C THR A 795 -9.67 -9.57 -66.43
N LEU A 796 -9.72 -10.08 -67.67
CA LEU A 796 -10.78 -9.75 -68.62
C LEU A 796 -12.14 -10.30 -68.16
N ALA A 797 -12.17 -11.53 -67.61
CA ALA A 797 -13.36 -12.16 -67.06
C ALA A 797 -13.89 -11.40 -65.84
N HIS A 798 -13.00 -10.97 -64.92
CA HIS A 798 -13.34 -10.15 -63.76
C HIS A 798 -14.03 -8.84 -64.17
N LYS A 799 -13.41 -8.10 -65.10
CA LYS A 799 -13.96 -6.84 -65.61
C LYS A 799 -15.35 -7.06 -66.23
N CYS A 800 -15.50 -8.12 -67.03
CA CYS A 800 -16.76 -8.44 -67.67
C CYS A 800 -17.83 -8.92 -66.67
N ALA A 801 -17.45 -9.61 -65.58
CA ALA A 801 -18.38 -10.05 -64.55
C ALA A 801 -19.05 -8.85 -63.84
N GLY A 802 -18.27 -7.81 -63.55
CA GLY A 802 -18.75 -6.54 -63.01
C GLY A 802 -19.71 -5.83 -63.96
N SER A 803 -19.33 -5.69 -65.24
CA SER A 803 -20.20 -5.08 -66.26
C SER A 803 -21.47 -5.89 -66.52
N ALA A 804 -21.41 -7.22 -66.49
CA ALA A 804 -22.54 -8.12 -66.65
C ALA A 804 -23.55 -7.97 -65.49
N SER A 805 -23.06 -7.80 -64.26
CA SER A 805 -23.91 -7.55 -63.09
C SER A 805 -24.61 -6.19 -63.19
N VAL A 806 -23.90 -5.15 -63.63
CA VAL A 806 -24.48 -3.81 -63.83
C VAL A 806 -25.54 -3.82 -64.93
N LEU A 807 -25.35 -4.60 -65.99
CA LEU A 807 -26.31 -4.73 -67.08
C LEU A 807 -27.42 -5.77 -66.82
N GLY A 808 -27.49 -6.34 -65.61
CA GLY A 808 -28.52 -7.30 -65.21
C GLY A 808 -28.41 -8.68 -65.89
N CYS A 809 -27.24 -9.00 -66.45
CA CYS A 809 -26.92 -10.28 -67.08
C CYS A 809 -26.41 -11.28 -66.04
N ASP A 810 -27.20 -11.55 -65.00
CA ASP A 810 -26.77 -12.25 -63.77
C ASP A 810 -26.29 -13.69 -64.00
N ALA A 811 -26.83 -14.36 -65.03
CA ALA A 811 -26.38 -15.69 -65.42
C ALA A 811 -24.96 -15.64 -66.02
N VAL A 812 -24.67 -14.64 -66.84
CA VAL A 812 -23.36 -14.43 -67.47
C VAL A 812 -22.34 -13.97 -66.43
N SER A 813 -22.71 -13.04 -65.54
CA SER A 813 -21.85 -12.56 -64.45
C SER A 813 -21.36 -13.70 -63.55
N ARG A 814 -22.26 -14.62 -63.15
CA ARG A 814 -21.90 -15.78 -62.33
C ARG A 814 -20.96 -16.75 -63.05
N LEU A 815 -21.20 -17.02 -64.32
CA LEU A 815 -20.33 -17.92 -65.10
C LEU A 815 -18.94 -17.32 -65.34
N LEU A 816 -18.83 -15.99 -65.43
CA LEU A 816 -17.54 -15.30 -65.54
C LEU A 816 -16.76 -15.29 -64.22
N GLY A 817 -17.44 -15.14 -63.08
CA GLY A 817 -16.80 -15.29 -61.76
C GLY A 817 -16.25 -16.70 -61.56
N GLN A 818 -17.04 -17.73 -61.92
CA GLN A 818 -16.55 -19.12 -61.89
C GLN A 818 -15.37 -19.35 -62.86
N LEU A 819 -15.38 -18.70 -64.03
CA LEU A 819 -14.26 -18.76 -64.96
C LEU A 819 -13.00 -18.10 -64.39
N GLU A 820 -13.13 -16.96 -63.70
CA GLU A 820 -12.03 -16.28 -63.02
C GLU A 820 -11.40 -17.18 -61.94
N ASP A 821 -12.23 -17.75 -61.07
CA ASP A 821 -11.78 -18.62 -59.98
C ASP A 821 -11.06 -19.87 -60.51
N GLU A 822 -11.57 -20.49 -61.59
CA GLU A 822 -10.91 -21.64 -62.21
C GLU A 822 -9.60 -21.27 -62.91
N LEU A 823 -9.51 -20.09 -63.53
CA LEU A 823 -8.28 -19.61 -64.17
C LEU A 823 -7.18 -19.27 -63.14
N GLN A 824 -7.56 -18.77 -61.95
CA GLN A 824 -6.63 -18.49 -60.85
C GLN A 824 -6.20 -19.75 -60.08
N SER A 825 -7.11 -20.68 -59.85
CA SER A 825 -6.85 -21.94 -59.11
C SER A 825 -6.15 -23.02 -59.95
N GLY A 826 -6.12 -22.88 -61.28
CA GLY A 826 -5.43 -23.82 -62.18
C GLY A 826 -6.21 -25.11 -62.51
N SER A 827 -7.51 -25.12 -62.23
CA SER A 827 -8.42 -26.27 -62.32
C SER A 827 -8.71 -26.74 -63.77
N SER A 828 -9.13 -28.01 -63.94
CA SER A 828 -9.21 -28.70 -65.25
C SER A 828 -10.54 -28.56 -66.01
N ASN A 829 -11.48 -27.73 -65.56
CA ASN A 829 -12.87 -27.75 -66.05
C ASN A 829 -13.25 -26.61 -67.02
N LEU A 830 -12.26 -25.85 -67.48
CA LEU A 830 -12.40 -24.70 -68.39
C LEU A 830 -13.27 -24.97 -69.63
N ARG A 831 -13.25 -26.20 -70.16
CA ARG A 831 -13.99 -26.57 -71.38
C ARG A 831 -15.51 -26.64 -71.16
N GLN A 832 -15.93 -27.03 -69.95
CA GLN A 832 -17.35 -27.09 -69.59
C GLN A 832 -17.91 -25.68 -69.34
N LEU A 833 -17.13 -24.84 -68.65
CA LEU A 833 -17.45 -23.43 -68.43
C LEU A 833 -17.48 -22.65 -69.76
N GLU A 834 -16.57 -22.93 -70.69
CA GLU A 834 -16.58 -22.34 -72.03
C GLU A 834 -17.89 -22.63 -72.78
N GLN A 835 -18.36 -23.89 -72.78
CA GLN A 835 -19.63 -24.23 -73.43
C GLN A 835 -20.84 -23.56 -72.76
N MET A 836 -20.88 -23.54 -71.43
CA MET A 836 -21.99 -22.93 -70.68
C MET A 836 -22.01 -21.40 -70.88
N LEU A 837 -20.84 -20.76 -70.84
CA LEU A 837 -20.70 -19.32 -71.04
C LEU A 837 -21.03 -18.93 -72.48
N SER A 838 -20.61 -19.71 -73.48
CA SER A 838 -20.92 -19.44 -74.89
C SER A 838 -22.43 -19.51 -75.19
N VAL A 839 -23.13 -20.48 -74.61
CA VAL A 839 -24.59 -20.60 -74.77
C VAL A 839 -25.31 -19.46 -74.05
N ALA A 840 -25.00 -19.21 -72.78
CA ALA A 840 -25.62 -18.14 -72.01
C ALA A 840 -25.35 -16.75 -72.61
N TRP A 841 -24.13 -16.53 -73.13
CA TRP A 841 -23.77 -15.29 -73.77
C TRP A 841 -24.51 -15.07 -75.10
N LYS A 842 -24.70 -16.11 -75.91
CA LYS A 842 -25.39 -15.98 -77.19
C LYS A 842 -26.85 -15.53 -77.03
N ASP A 843 -27.54 -16.06 -76.03
CA ASP A 843 -28.93 -15.69 -75.75
C ASP A 843 -29.02 -14.26 -75.20
N GLU A 844 -28.13 -13.88 -74.29
CA GLU A 844 -28.13 -12.54 -73.69
C GLU A 844 -27.64 -11.46 -74.67
N LYS A 845 -26.67 -11.78 -75.53
CA LYS A 845 -26.19 -10.88 -76.58
C LYS A 845 -27.29 -10.54 -77.58
N ASN A 846 -28.07 -11.50 -78.06
CA ASN A 846 -29.21 -11.24 -78.93
C ASN A 846 -30.27 -10.37 -78.24
N ARG A 847 -30.46 -10.54 -76.93
CA ARG A 847 -31.37 -9.71 -76.11
C ARG A 847 -30.86 -8.27 -75.99
N LEU A 848 -29.56 -8.06 -75.81
CA LEU A 848 -28.94 -6.73 -75.74
C LEU A 848 -28.89 -6.04 -77.12
N GLU A 849 -28.57 -6.77 -78.19
CA GLU A 849 -28.49 -6.24 -79.56
C GLU A 849 -29.86 -5.87 -80.15
N SER A 850 -30.90 -6.68 -79.90
CA SER A 850 -32.27 -6.33 -80.31
C SER A 850 -32.77 -5.03 -79.68
N ARG A 851 -32.29 -4.71 -78.47
CA ARG A 851 -32.64 -3.49 -77.72
C ARG A 851 -31.81 -2.26 -78.11
N LEU A 852 -30.63 -2.46 -78.71
CA LEU A 852 -29.83 -1.39 -79.33
C LEU A 852 -30.42 -0.93 -80.69
N GLY A 853 -31.19 -1.79 -81.36
CA GLY A 853 -31.81 -1.52 -82.67
C GLY A 853 -33.21 -0.90 -82.62
N SER A 854 -33.87 -0.90 -81.46
CA SER A 854 -35.21 -0.31 -81.25
C SER A 854 -35.18 1.10 -80.63
N SER A 855 -34.02 1.77 -80.65
CA SER A 855 -33.80 3.14 -80.17
C SER A 855 -33.46 4.10 -81.29
#